data_AF-A0AAD2UGT2-F1
#
_entry.id   AF-A0AAD2UGT2-F1
#
_cell.length_a   1.000
_cell.length_b   1.000
_cell.length_c   1.000
_cell.angle_alpha   90.00
_cell.angle_beta   90.00
_cell.angle_gamma   90.00
#
_symmetry.space_group_name_H-M   'P 1'
#
loop_
_entity.id
_entity.type
_entity.pdbx_description
1 polymer ?
#
loop_
_entity_poly.entity_id
_entity_poly.type
_entity_poly.pdbx_seq_one_letter_code
_entity_poly.pdbx_strand_id
1 'polypeptide(L)'
;MRKFTLNIFTLSLGLAVMPMVEAAPTAQQQLLEQVRLGEATHREDLVQQSLYRLELIDPNNPDVVAARFRSLLRQGDIDGAQKQLDRLSQLAPSSNAYKSSRTTMLLSTPDGRQALQQARLQATTGHAEEAVASYNKLFNGAPPEGDIAVEYWSTVAKIPARRGEAINQLKRINADAPGNTGLQNNLALLLFSSDRRDEGFAVLEQMAKSNAGREGASKIWYGQIKDMPVSDASVSALKKYLSIFSDGDSVAAAQSQLAEQQKQLADPAFRARAQGLAAVDSGMAGKAIPELQQAVRANPKDSEALGALGQAYSQKGDRANAVANLEKALALDPHSSNNDKWNSLLKVNRYWLAIQQGDAALKANNPDRAERLFQQARNVDNTDSYAVLGLGDVAMARKDYPAAERYYQQTLRMDSGNTNAVRGLANIYRQQSPEKAEAFIASLSASQRRSIDDIERSLQNDRLAQQAEALENQGKWAQAAALQRQRLALDPGSVWITYRLSQDLWQAGQRSQADTLMRNLAQQKPNDPEQVYAYGLYLSGHDQDRAALAHINSLPRAQWNSNIQELVNRLQSDQVLETANRLRESGKEAEAEAMLRQQPPSTRIDLTLADWAQQRRDYTAARAAYQNVLTREPTNADAILGLTEVDIAAGDTAAARSQLAKLPATDNASLNTQRRVALAQAQLGDTAAAQQTFNKLIPQAKSQPPSMESAMVLRDGAKFEAQAGDPKQALETYKDAMVASGVTTTRPQDNDTFTRLTRNDEKDDWLKRGVRSDAADLYRQQDLNVTLEHDYWGSSGTGGYSDLKAHTTMLQVDAPYSDGRMFFRSDFVNMNVGSFSTNADGKWDDNWGTCTLQDCSGNRSQSDSGASVAVGWRNDVWSWDIGTTPMGFNVVDVVGGISYSDDIGPLGYTVNAHRRPISSSLLAFGGQKDSPSNTGKKWGGVRADGVGLSLSYDKGEANGVWASLSGDQLTGKNVEDNWRVRWMTGYYYKVINQNNRRVTIGLNNMIWHYDKDLSGYSLGQGGYYSPQEYLSFAIPVMWRERTENWSWELGASGSWSHSRTKTMPRYPLMNLIPTDWQEEAARQSNDGGSSQGFGYTARALLERRVTSNWFVGTAIDIQQAKDYAPSHFLLYVRYSAAGWQGDMDLPPQPLIPYADW
;
A
#
# COMPACT_ATOMS: atom_id res chain seq x y z
N MET A 1 33.59 -41.16 -10.14
CA MET A 1 33.42 -41.57 -8.73
C MET A 1 32.19 -40.83 -8.20
N ARG A 2 31.15 -41.40 -7.58
CA ARG A 2 30.59 -42.77 -7.48
C ARG A 2 29.09 -42.62 -7.86
N LYS A 3 28.49 -43.36 -8.81
CA LYS A 3 27.68 -44.61 -8.63
C LYS A 3 26.92 -44.66 -7.28
N PHE A 4 25.61 -44.90 -7.19
CA PHE A 4 24.66 -45.79 -7.92
C PHE A 4 23.37 -45.03 -8.38
N THR A 5 22.38 -45.44 -9.21
CA THR A 5 21.86 -46.66 -9.91
C THR A 5 21.03 -47.70 -9.11
N LEU A 6 19.82 -48.16 -9.48
CA LEU A 6 19.03 -48.09 -10.74
C LEU A 6 17.52 -48.42 -10.44
N ASN A 7 16.63 -48.33 -11.44
CA ASN A 7 15.28 -48.93 -11.51
C ASN A 7 15.35 -50.51 -11.54
N ILE A 8 14.30 -51.35 -11.71
CA ILE A 8 13.07 -51.30 -12.55
C ILE A 8 12.05 -52.41 -12.18
N PHE A 9 10.80 -52.29 -12.70
CA PHE A 9 9.75 -53.34 -12.88
C PHE A 9 8.97 -53.82 -11.62
N THR A 10 7.70 -54.29 -11.68
CA THR A 10 6.78 -54.57 -12.82
C THR A 10 5.28 -54.30 -12.49
N LEU A 11 4.39 -54.50 -13.48
CA LEU A 11 2.94 -54.26 -13.53
C LEU A 11 2.04 -55.10 -12.57
N SER A 12 0.78 -54.65 -12.48
CA SER A 12 -0.50 -55.41 -12.54
C SER A 12 -1.34 -55.64 -11.27
N LEU A 13 -2.64 -55.86 -11.50
CA LEU A 13 -3.74 -55.89 -10.52
C LEU A 13 -3.78 -57.18 -9.69
N GLY A 14 -4.24 -57.09 -8.43
CA GLY A 14 -4.57 -58.24 -7.59
C GLY A 14 -5.54 -57.88 -6.46
N LEU A 15 -6.56 -58.72 -6.24
CA LEU A 15 -7.60 -58.56 -5.22
C LEU A 15 -7.23 -59.24 -3.88
N ALA A 16 -7.98 -58.85 -2.84
CA ALA A 16 -8.32 -59.61 -1.63
C ALA A 16 -7.33 -59.68 -0.44
N VAL A 17 -7.84 -59.19 0.70
CA VAL A 17 -7.81 -59.77 2.05
C VAL A 17 -6.51 -60.42 2.54
N MET A 18 -5.80 -59.73 3.43
CA MET A 18 -4.93 -60.36 4.43
C MET A 18 -5.72 -60.61 5.74
N PRO A 19 -5.58 -61.77 6.41
CA PRO A 19 -6.10 -61.97 7.75
C PRO A 19 -5.24 -61.24 8.80
N MET A 20 -5.85 -60.79 9.89
CA MET A 20 -5.10 -60.34 11.06
C MET A 20 -4.46 -61.54 11.78
N VAL A 21 -3.21 -61.38 12.21
CA VAL A 21 -2.56 -62.30 13.14
C VAL A 21 -2.85 -61.79 14.55
N GLU A 22 -3.70 -62.50 15.29
CA GLU A 22 -3.85 -62.24 16.73
C GLU A 22 -2.59 -62.69 17.48
N ALA A 23 -2.13 -61.86 18.41
CA ALA A 23 -1.03 -62.23 19.30
C ALA A 23 -1.51 -63.30 20.30
N ALA A 24 -0.63 -64.26 20.62
CA ALA A 24 -0.96 -65.31 21.59
C ALA A 24 -1.35 -64.69 22.95
N PRO A 25 -2.45 -65.17 23.59
CA PRO A 25 -2.95 -64.58 24.83
C PRO A 25 -1.90 -64.68 25.93
N THR A 26 -1.75 -63.60 26.69
CA THR A 26 -0.81 -63.51 27.81
C THR A 26 -1.15 -64.54 28.90
N ALA A 27 -0.15 -64.94 29.70
CA ALA A 27 -0.36 -65.84 30.83
C ALA A 27 -1.43 -65.32 31.81
N GLN A 28 -1.56 -64.00 31.94
CA GLN A 28 -2.60 -63.34 32.73
C GLN A 28 -4.00 -63.53 32.13
N GLN A 29 -4.16 -63.41 30.81
CA GLN A 29 -5.42 -63.71 30.12
C GLN A 29 -5.79 -65.20 30.25
N GLN A 30 -4.84 -66.12 30.05
CA GLN A 30 -5.07 -67.55 30.21
C GLN A 30 -5.50 -67.93 31.64
N LEU A 31 -4.90 -67.33 32.67
CA LEU A 31 -5.30 -67.52 34.06
C LEU A 31 -6.69 -66.93 34.36
N LEU A 32 -7.03 -65.76 33.80
CA LEU A 32 -8.39 -65.20 33.89
C LEU A 32 -9.44 -66.08 33.19
N GLU A 33 -9.06 -66.74 32.09
CA GLU A 33 -9.89 -67.75 31.42
C GLU A 33 -10.06 -69.01 32.26
N GLN A 34 -9.01 -69.48 32.94
CA GLN A 34 -9.11 -70.58 33.91
C GLN A 34 -10.02 -70.24 35.09
N VAL A 35 -10.01 -68.98 35.57
CA VAL A 35 -11.01 -68.51 36.54
C VAL A 35 -12.42 -68.58 35.95
N ARG A 36 -12.68 -67.98 34.79
CA ARG A 36 -14.02 -67.99 34.15
C ARG A 36 -14.54 -69.41 33.90
N LEU A 37 -13.66 -70.32 33.48
CA LEU A 37 -13.97 -71.74 33.31
C LEU A 37 -14.27 -72.42 34.64
N GLY A 38 -13.49 -72.13 35.69
CA GLY A 38 -13.75 -72.61 37.05
C GLY A 38 -15.09 -72.12 37.61
N GLU A 39 -15.44 -70.85 37.37
CA GLU A 39 -16.73 -70.26 37.74
C GLU A 39 -17.89 -70.97 37.03
N ALA A 40 -17.80 -71.17 35.70
CA ALA A 40 -18.83 -71.88 34.93
C ALA A 40 -18.96 -73.36 35.35
N THR A 41 -17.84 -74.05 35.59
CA THR A 41 -17.80 -75.47 35.98
C THR A 41 -17.96 -75.72 37.48
N HIS A 42 -18.24 -74.69 38.27
CA HIS A 42 -18.42 -74.75 39.73
C HIS A 42 -17.21 -75.33 40.50
N ARG A 43 -16.01 -75.14 39.92
CA ARG A 43 -14.70 -75.62 40.41
C ARG A 43 -13.99 -74.50 41.17
N GLU A 44 -14.43 -74.21 42.40
CA GLU A 44 -13.79 -73.18 43.24
C GLU A 44 -12.32 -73.49 43.58
N ASP A 45 -11.89 -74.75 43.52
CA ASP A 45 -10.47 -75.14 43.60
C ASP A 45 -9.64 -74.52 42.47
N LEU A 46 -10.15 -74.58 41.24
CA LEU A 46 -9.52 -73.97 40.06
C LEU A 46 -9.61 -72.44 40.11
N VAL A 47 -10.73 -71.89 40.58
CA VAL A 47 -10.91 -70.44 40.77
C VAL A 47 -9.89 -69.90 41.78
N GLN A 48 -9.79 -70.47 42.98
CA GLN A 48 -8.89 -69.97 44.02
C GLN A 48 -7.41 -70.13 43.64
N GLN A 49 -7.00 -71.26 43.04
CA GLN A 49 -5.62 -71.44 42.59
C GLN A 49 -5.23 -70.46 41.47
N SER A 50 -6.15 -70.18 40.55
CA SER A 50 -5.90 -69.25 39.44
C SER A 50 -5.93 -67.78 39.91
N LEU A 51 -6.86 -67.43 40.79
CA LEU A 51 -6.91 -66.11 41.45
C LEU A 51 -5.64 -65.83 42.26
N TYR A 52 -5.17 -66.78 43.07
CA TYR A 52 -3.95 -66.58 43.87
C TYR A 52 -2.72 -66.29 42.99
N ARG A 53 -2.60 -66.96 41.84
CA ARG A 53 -1.53 -66.67 40.86
C ARG A 53 -1.68 -65.29 40.23
N LEU A 54 -2.91 -64.90 39.88
CA LEU A 54 -3.21 -63.57 39.33
C LEU A 54 -2.93 -62.44 40.33
N GLU A 55 -3.31 -62.64 41.60
CA GLU A 55 -3.06 -61.70 42.71
C GLU A 55 -1.56 -61.52 42.99
N LEU A 56 -0.71 -62.52 42.70
CA LEU A 56 0.75 -62.41 42.76
C LEU A 56 1.38 -61.72 41.53
N ILE A 57 0.72 -61.77 40.37
CA ILE A 57 1.23 -61.19 39.11
C ILE A 57 0.87 -59.70 38.99
N ASP A 58 -0.40 -59.37 39.22
CA ASP A 58 -0.94 -58.01 39.10
C ASP A 58 -2.11 -57.83 40.08
N PRO A 59 -1.83 -57.56 41.37
CA PRO A 59 -2.87 -57.44 42.40
C PRO A 59 -3.83 -56.26 42.21
N ASN A 60 -3.54 -55.33 41.28
CA ASN A 60 -4.36 -54.14 41.02
C ASN A 60 -5.15 -54.25 39.69
N ASN A 61 -5.05 -55.37 38.97
CA ASN A 61 -5.79 -55.56 37.74
C ASN A 61 -7.31 -55.54 37.96
N PRO A 62 -8.10 -54.73 37.22
CA PRO A 62 -9.55 -54.67 37.42
C PRO A 62 -10.26 -56.01 37.20
N ASP A 63 -9.84 -56.84 36.24
CA ASP A 63 -10.47 -58.15 36.02
C ASP A 63 -10.12 -59.16 37.12
N VAL A 64 -8.93 -59.07 37.72
CA VAL A 64 -8.52 -59.91 38.85
C VAL A 64 -9.27 -59.53 40.12
N VAL A 65 -9.37 -58.23 40.43
CA VAL A 65 -10.13 -57.75 41.59
C VAL A 65 -11.63 -58.04 41.43
N ALA A 66 -12.18 -57.93 40.22
CA ALA A 66 -13.57 -58.33 39.91
C ALA A 66 -13.80 -59.84 40.03
N ALA A 67 -12.86 -60.67 39.57
CA ALA A 67 -12.95 -62.11 39.73
C ALA A 67 -12.83 -62.53 41.22
N ARG A 68 -11.98 -61.86 42.01
CA ARG A 68 -11.91 -62.07 43.46
C ARG A 68 -13.21 -61.64 44.16
N PHE A 69 -13.77 -60.49 43.80
CA PHE A 69 -15.10 -60.04 44.24
C PHE A 69 -16.18 -61.11 44.00
N ARG A 70 -16.22 -61.72 42.80
CA ARG A 70 -17.21 -62.77 42.49
C ARG A 70 -17.02 -64.04 43.32
N SER A 71 -15.78 -64.48 43.56
CA SER A 71 -15.53 -65.65 44.41
C SER A 71 -15.89 -65.38 45.88
N LEU A 72 -15.64 -64.18 46.40
CA LEU A 72 -16.09 -63.77 47.75
C LEU A 72 -17.63 -63.79 47.87
N LEU A 73 -18.36 -63.25 46.88
CA LEU A 73 -19.82 -63.33 46.86
C LEU A 73 -20.35 -64.78 46.86
N ARG A 74 -19.75 -65.69 46.09
CA ARG A 74 -20.16 -67.11 46.08
C ARG A 74 -19.80 -67.85 47.37
N GLN A 75 -18.78 -67.39 48.09
CA GLN A 75 -18.45 -67.86 49.45
C GLN A 75 -19.35 -67.25 50.54
N GLY A 76 -20.21 -66.28 50.20
CA GLY A 76 -21.09 -65.57 51.14
C GLY A 76 -20.44 -64.40 51.89
N ASP A 77 -19.19 -64.06 51.58
CA ASP A 77 -18.47 -62.92 52.18
C ASP A 77 -18.87 -61.61 51.49
N ILE A 78 -20.04 -61.09 51.86
CA ILE A 78 -20.59 -59.83 51.32
C ILE A 78 -19.71 -58.63 51.73
N ASP A 79 -19.15 -58.61 52.93
CA ASP A 79 -18.30 -57.50 53.41
C ASP A 79 -16.93 -57.48 52.71
N GLY A 80 -16.33 -58.65 52.49
CA GLY A 80 -15.12 -58.79 51.68
C GLY A 80 -15.36 -58.45 50.22
N ALA A 81 -16.51 -58.86 49.66
CA ALA A 81 -16.93 -58.45 48.32
C ALA A 81 -17.10 -56.93 48.22
N GLN A 82 -17.79 -56.28 49.16
CA GLN A 82 -17.94 -54.81 49.16
C GLN A 82 -16.58 -54.12 49.15
N LYS A 83 -15.63 -54.56 49.96
CA LYS A 83 -14.26 -54.00 49.98
C LYS A 83 -13.54 -54.14 48.63
N GLN A 84 -13.73 -55.23 47.89
CA GLN A 84 -13.17 -55.35 46.53
C GLN A 84 -13.92 -54.49 45.50
N LEU A 85 -15.24 -54.29 45.67
CA LEU A 85 -16.02 -53.37 44.83
C LEU A 85 -15.63 -51.91 45.06
N ASP A 86 -15.42 -51.50 46.32
CA ASP A 86 -14.93 -50.17 46.67
C ASP A 86 -13.52 -49.95 46.10
N ARG A 87 -12.66 -50.96 46.19
CA ARG A 87 -11.31 -50.95 45.57
C ARG A 87 -11.37 -50.84 44.04
N LEU A 88 -12.31 -51.52 43.38
CA LEU A 88 -12.57 -51.36 41.94
C LEU A 88 -13.04 -49.94 41.58
N SER A 89 -13.86 -49.32 42.45
CA SER A 89 -14.33 -47.95 42.24
C SER A 89 -13.17 -46.92 42.25
N GLN A 90 -12.12 -47.20 43.01
CA GLN A 90 -10.92 -46.35 43.08
C GLN A 90 -9.91 -46.68 41.96
N LEU A 91 -9.68 -47.96 41.67
CA LEU A 91 -8.69 -48.39 40.66
C LEU A 91 -9.16 -48.14 39.23
N ALA A 92 -10.43 -48.39 38.91
CA ALA A 92 -10.94 -48.34 37.54
C ALA A 92 -12.45 -47.99 37.44
N PRO A 93 -12.87 -46.78 37.87
CA PRO A 93 -14.28 -46.37 37.96
C PRO A 93 -15.08 -46.39 36.64
N SER A 94 -14.41 -46.43 35.49
CA SER A 94 -15.02 -46.48 34.16
C SER A 94 -15.05 -47.89 33.53
N SER A 95 -14.42 -48.89 34.15
CA SER A 95 -14.24 -50.23 33.59
C SER A 95 -15.54 -51.06 33.55
N ASN A 96 -15.65 -51.98 32.59
CA ASN A 96 -16.78 -52.93 32.57
C ASN A 96 -16.67 -53.95 33.72
N ALA A 97 -15.46 -54.30 34.16
CA ALA A 97 -15.22 -55.08 35.37
C ALA A 97 -15.89 -54.46 36.61
N TYR A 98 -15.71 -53.15 36.85
CA TYR A 98 -16.39 -52.43 37.94
C TYR A 98 -17.91 -52.31 37.73
N LYS A 99 -18.38 -51.93 36.53
CA LYS A 99 -19.82 -51.82 36.22
C LYS A 99 -20.56 -53.14 36.45
N SER A 100 -20.01 -54.23 35.94
CA SER A 100 -20.58 -55.58 36.07
C SER A 100 -20.58 -56.03 37.53
N SER A 101 -19.45 -55.85 38.24
CA SER A 101 -19.36 -56.15 39.68
C SER A 101 -20.37 -55.36 40.51
N ARG A 102 -20.56 -54.06 40.22
CA ARG A 102 -21.57 -53.20 40.88
C ARG A 102 -22.98 -53.74 40.68
N THR A 103 -23.32 -54.15 39.46
CA THR A 103 -24.62 -54.78 39.14
C THR A 103 -24.79 -56.13 39.85
N THR A 104 -23.76 -56.98 39.87
CA THR A 104 -23.79 -58.25 40.62
C THR A 104 -23.98 -58.04 42.11
N MET A 105 -23.30 -57.05 42.71
CA MET A 105 -23.42 -56.72 44.13
C MET A 105 -24.84 -56.25 44.47
N LEU A 106 -25.36 -55.30 43.69
CA LEU A 106 -26.72 -54.79 43.82
C LEU A 106 -27.75 -55.93 43.79
N LEU A 107 -27.62 -56.87 42.84
CA LEU A 107 -28.53 -58.01 42.68
C LEU A 107 -28.27 -59.18 43.64
N SER A 108 -27.23 -59.14 44.48
CA SER A 108 -27.05 -60.07 45.59
C SER A 108 -27.89 -59.69 46.82
N THR A 109 -28.12 -58.39 47.03
CA THR A 109 -28.95 -57.87 48.13
C THR A 109 -30.43 -58.30 48.00
N PRO A 110 -31.21 -58.33 49.09
CA PRO A 110 -32.66 -58.49 49.00
C PRO A 110 -33.32 -57.35 48.22
N ASP A 111 -32.97 -56.11 48.56
CA ASP A 111 -33.59 -54.88 48.03
C ASP A 111 -33.42 -54.75 46.52
N GLY A 112 -32.22 -54.99 45.99
CA GLY A 112 -31.94 -54.95 44.56
C GLY A 112 -32.68 -56.04 43.78
N ARG A 113 -32.89 -57.21 44.39
CA ARG A 113 -33.74 -58.28 43.82
C ARG A 113 -35.22 -57.90 43.82
N GLN A 114 -35.71 -57.31 44.90
CA GLN A 114 -37.10 -56.83 44.98
C GLN A 114 -37.37 -55.71 43.96
N ALA A 115 -36.47 -54.74 43.84
CA ALA A 115 -36.57 -53.66 42.86
C ALA A 115 -36.51 -54.16 41.40
N LEU A 116 -35.67 -55.17 41.10
CA LEU A 116 -35.66 -55.81 39.78
C LEU A 116 -37.00 -56.50 39.46
N GLN A 117 -37.59 -57.20 40.43
CA GLN A 117 -38.90 -57.83 40.24
C GLN A 117 -40.04 -56.80 40.07
N GLN A 118 -39.96 -55.64 40.75
CA GLN A 118 -40.90 -54.53 40.55
C GLN A 118 -40.81 -53.97 39.11
N ALA A 119 -39.60 -53.73 38.60
CA ALA A 119 -39.39 -53.26 37.22
C ALA A 119 -39.92 -54.26 36.18
N ARG A 120 -39.70 -55.57 36.41
CA ARG A 120 -40.25 -56.66 35.59
C ARG A 120 -41.78 -56.69 35.62
N LEU A 121 -42.41 -56.55 36.79
CA LEU A 121 -43.87 -56.53 36.93
C LEU A 121 -44.50 -55.34 36.18
N GLN A 122 -43.90 -54.15 36.25
CA GLN A 122 -44.33 -52.99 35.44
C GLN A 122 -44.17 -53.27 33.94
N ALA A 123 -43.04 -53.88 33.52
CA ALA A 123 -42.80 -54.23 32.12
C ALA A 123 -43.81 -55.26 31.57
N THR A 124 -44.30 -56.19 32.40
CA THR A 124 -45.33 -57.17 32.01
C THR A 124 -46.75 -56.62 32.03
N THR A 125 -47.07 -55.70 32.95
CA THR A 125 -48.42 -55.12 33.10
C THR A 125 -48.75 -53.97 32.13
N GLY A 126 -47.81 -53.62 31.24
CA GLY A 126 -48.00 -52.60 30.20
C GLY A 126 -47.42 -51.22 30.53
N HIS A 127 -47.00 -51.00 31.78
CA HIS A 127 -46.43 -49.74 32.29
C HIS A 127 -44.97 -49.55 31.82
N ALA A 128 -44.75 -49.48 30.50
CA ALA A 128 -43.43 -49.53 29.89
C ALA A 128 -42.51 -48.35 30.27
N GLU A 129 -43.05 -47.13 30.37
CA GLU A 129 -42.27 -45.96 30.76
C GLU A 129 -41.86 -46.02 32.24
N GLU A 130 -42.77 -46.44 33.12
CA GLU A 130 -42.48 -46.64 34.54
C GLU A 130 -41.46 -47.76 34.76
N ALA A 131 -41.59 -48.87 34.03
CA ALA A 131 -40.65 -49.98 34.07
C ALA A 131 -39.24 -49.53 33.67
N VAL A 132 -39.13 -48.75 32.59
CA VAL A 132 -37.85 -48.15 32.14
C VAL A 132 -37.31 -47.16 33.17
N ALA A 133 -38.16 -46.38 33.84
CA ALA A 133 -37.76 -45.53 34.95
C ALA A 133 -37.24 -46.34 36.15
N SER A 134 -37.91 -47.44 36.53
CA SER A 134 -37.49 -48.36 37.59
C SER A 134 -36.15 -49.05 37.26
N TYR A 135 -35.96 -49.52 36.02
CA TYR A 135 -34.67 -50.06 35.57
C TYR A 135 -33.56 -49.00 35.61
N ASN A 136 -33.83 -47.79 35.10
CA ASN A 136 -32.87 -46.68 35.12
C ASN A 136 -32.48 -46.28 36.55
N LYS A 137 -33.45 -46.26 37.47
CA LYS A 137 -33.24 -46.00 38.91
C LYS A 137 -32.41 -47.11 39.56
N LEU A 138 -32.64 -48.37 39.20
CA LEU A 138 -31.92 -49.52 39.75
C LEU A 138 -30.45 -49.55 39.31
N PHE A 139 -30.17 -49.45 38.02
CA PHE A 139 -28.81 -49.62 37.48
C PHE A 139 -28.02 -48.31 37.31
N ASN A 140 -28.64 -47.16 37.59
CA ASN A 140 -28.16 -45.81 37.30
C ASN A 140 -27.88 -45.61 35.79
N GLY A 141 -28.94 -45.78 35.00
CA GLY A 141 -28.91 -45.83 33.54
C GLY A 141 -29.35 -47.20 33.00
N ALA A 142 -29.14 -47.43 31.70
CA ALA A 142 -29.45 -48.72 31.08
C ALA A 142 -28.48 -49.83 31.56
N PRO A 143 -28.96 -51.06 31.81
CA PRO A 143 -28.10 -52.21 32.10
C PRO A 143 -27.18 -52.50 30.89
N PRO A 144 -25.87 -52.74 31.10
CA PRO A 144 -24.90 -52.70 30.00
C PRO A 144 -24.88 -53.96 29.13
N GLU A 145 -25.01 -55.15 29.72
CA GLU A 145 -24.74 -56.45 29.09
C GLU A 145 -25.68 -57.54 29.66
N GLY A 146 -25.82 -58.67 28.95
CA GLY A 146 -26.59 -59.86 29.40
C GLY A 146 -28.11 -59.79 29.21
N ASP A 147 -28.83 -60.81 29.67
CA ASP A 147 -30.29 -60.96 29.45
C ASP A 147 -31.12 -59.80 30.01
N ILE A 148 -30.67 -59.16 31.11
CA ILE A 148 -31.32 -57.97 31.68
C ILE A 148 -31.27 -56.79 30.70
N ALA A 149 -30.26 -56.71 29.82
CA ALA A 149 -30.23 -55.73 28.73
C ALA A 149 -31.24 -56.08 27.62
N VAL A 150 -31.46 -57.37 27.32
CA VAL A 150 -32.53 -57.82 26.39
C VAL A 150 -33.91 -57.47 26.95
N GLU A 151 -34.16 -57.74 28.23
CA GLU A 151 -35.39 -57.38 28.95
C GLU A 151 -35.63 -55.87 28.93
N TYR A 152 -34.62 -55.07 29.26
CA TYR A 152 -34.69 -53.61 29.27
C TYR A 152 -35.01 -53.06 27.88
N TRP A 153 -34.23 -53.39 26.84
CA TRP A 153 -34.46 -52.84 25.51
C TRP A 153 -35.75 -53.36 24.87
N SER A 154 -36.17 -54.60 25.16
CA SER A 154 -37.50 -55.10 24.78
C SER A 154 -38.64 -54.39 25.51
N THR A 155 -38.40 -53.81 26.69
CA THR A 155 -39.34 -52.94 27.39
C THR A 155 -39.35 -51.53 26.80
N VAL A 156 -38.19 -50.93 26.52
CA VAL A 156 -38.07 -49.63 25.83
C VAL A 156 -38.76 -49.68 24.45
N ALA A 157 -38.68 -50.80 23.73
CA ALA A 157 -39.28 -50.96 22.41
C ALA A 157 -40.83 -50.87 22.41
N LYS A 158 -41.48 -51.05 23.57
CA LYS A 158 -42.92 -50.83 23.72
C LYS A 158 -43.28 -49.33 23.60
N ILE A 159 -42.40 -48.44 24.08
CA ILE A 159 -42.55 -46.98 24.04
C ILE A 159 -42.40 -46.49 22.58
N PRO A 160 -43.45 -45.96 21.91
CA PRO A 160 -43.39 -45.67 20.48
C PRO A 160 -42.26 -44.73 20.08
N ALA A 161 -42.06 -43.63 20.84
CA ALA A 161 -41.03 -42.63 20.57
C ALA A 161 -39.59 -43.16 20.69
N ARG A 162 -39.37 -44.26 21.42
CA ARG A 162 -38.04 -44.87 21.63
C ARG A 162 -37.86 -46.22 20.93
N ARG A 163 -38.83 -46.66 20.14
CA ARG A 163 -38.79 -47.97 19.45
C ARG A 163 -37.60 -48.10 18.49
N GLY A 164 -37.27 -47.04 17.75
CA GLY A 164 -36.10 -47.02 16.85
C GLY A 164 -34.75 -47.15 17.57
N GLU A 165 -34.61 -46.52 18.73
CA GLU A 165 -33.44 -46.64 19.61
C GLU A 165 -33.30 -48.10 20.10
N ALA A 166 -34.39 -48.66 20.62
CA ALA A 166 -34.41 -50.02 21.16
C ALA A 166 -34.10 -51.10 20.11
N ILE A 167 -34.63 -50.99 18.88
CA ILE A 167 -34.29 -51.90 17.78
C ILE A 167 -32.79 -51.89 17.53
N ASN A 168 -32.17 -50.71 17.46
CA ASN A 168 -30.75 -50.60 17.13
C ASN A 168 -29.85 -51.19 18.23
N GLN A 169 -30.30 -51.19 19.49
CA GLN A 169 -29.58 -51.85 20.60
C GLN A 169 -29.83 -53.37 20.62
N LEU A 170 -31.07 -53.83 20.42
CA LEU A 170 -31.38 -55.27 20.30
C LEU A 170 -30.66 -55.92 19.11
N LYS A 171 -30.48 -55.20 18.00
CA LYS A 171 -29.66 -55.64 16.86
C LYS A 171 -28.18 -55.83 17.21
N ARG A 172 -27.60 -54.97 18.07
CA ARG A 172 -26.22 -55.14 18.56
C ARG A 172 -26.11 -56.38 19.44
N ILE A 173 -27.00 -56.51 20.43
CA ILE A 173 -27.03 -57.66 21.34
C ILE A 173 -27.22 -58.99 20.57
N ASN A 174 -27.98 -59.00 19.46
CA ASN A 174 -28.11 -60.17 18.59
C ASN A 174 -26.88 -60.45 17.70
N ALA A 175 -26.02 -59.46 17.43
CA ALA A 175 -24.74 -59.67 16.78
C ALA A 175 -23.72 -60.26 17.77
N ASP A 176 -23.74 -59.80 19.02
CA ASP A 176 -22.85 -60.26 20.10
C ASP A 176 -23.27 -61.64 20.65
N ALA A 177 -24.58 -61.95 20.66
CA ALA A 177 -25.16 -63.22 21.13
C ALA A 177 -26.03 -63.92 20.05
N PRO A 178 -25.46 -64.35 18.91
CA PRO A 178 -26.20 -64.79 17.72
C PRO A 178 -26.93 -66.15 17.86
N GLY A 179 -26.83 -66.81 19.01
CA GLY A 179 -27.55 -68.05 19.32
C GLY A 179 -28.85 -67.87 20.12
N ASN A 180 -29.20 -66.65 20.55
CA ASN A 180 -30.40 -66.42 21.37
C ASN A 180 -31.67 -66.35 20.49
N THR A 181 -32.33 -67.50 20.29
CA THR A 181 -33.54 -67.64 19.47
C THR A 181 -34.74 -66.85 20.03
N GLY A 182 -34.82 -66.64 21.34
CA GLY A 182 -35.87 -65.82 21.97
C GLY A 182 -35.73 -64.33 21.65
N LEU A 183 -34.50 -63.81 21.70
CA LEU A 183 -34.16 -62.47 21.22
C LEU A 183 -34.49 -62.31 19.73
N GLN A 184 -34.12 -63.28 18.90
CA GLN A 184 -34.37 -63.26 17.44
C GLN A 184 -35.85 -63.26 17.10
N ASN A 185 -36.65 -64.11 17.76
CA ASN A 185 -38.10 -64.14 17.63
C ASN A 185 -38.72 -62.75 17.92
N ASN A 186 -38.37 -62.15 19.06
CA ASN A 186 -38.93 -60.88 19.49
C ASN A 186 -38.46 -59.72 18.61
N LEU A 187 -37.19 -59.72 18.19
CA LEU A 187 -36.61 -58.72 17.30
C LEU A 187 -37.25 -58.77 15.91
N ALA A 188 -37.46 -59.95 15.33
CA ALA A 188 -38.11 -60.11 14.03
C ALA A 188 -39.55 -59.58 14.06
N LEU A 189 -40.37 -59.99 15.04
CA LEU A 189 -41.73 -59.50 15.20
C LEU A 189 -41.79 -57.96 15.35
N LEU A 190 -40.87 -57.38 16.13
CA LEU A 190 -40.83 -55.94 16.37
C LEU A 190 -40.29 -55.13 15.19
N LEU A 191 -39.46 -55.74 14.32
CA LEU A 191 -39.07 -55.17 13.03
C LEU A 191 -40.26 -55.16 12.05
N PHE A 192 -41.04 -56.24 11.94
CA PHE A 192 -42.26 -56.27 11.12
C PHE A 192 -43.31 -55.25 11.62
N SER A 193 -43.53 -55.14 12.94
CA SER A 193 -44.45 -54.13 13.51
C SER A 193 -43.91 -52.69 13.45
N SER A 194 -42.72 -52.48 12.86
CA SER A 194 -42.11 -51.19 12.59
C SER A 194 -41.87 -50.96 11.08
N ASP A 195 -42.51 -51.78 10.24
CA ASP A 195 -42.40 -51.85 8.77
C ASP A 195 -40.98 -52.08 8.21
N ARG A 196 -40.03 -52.50 9.06
CA ARG A 196 -38.63 -52.82 8.69
C ARG A 196 -38.51 -54.27 8.20
N ARG A 197 -39.30 -54.63 7.19
CA ARG A 197 -39.57 -56.03 6.80
C ARG A 197 -38.33 -56.80 6.36
N ASP A 198 -37.47 -56.21 5.54
CA ASP A 198 -36.24 -56.87 5.06
C ASP A 198 -35.29 -57.24 6.20
N GLU A 199 -35.18 -56.37 7.20
CA GLU A 199 -34.42 -56.65 8.43
C GLU A 199 -35.09 -57.75 9.27
N GLY A 200 -36.42 -57.75 9.34
CA GLY A 200 -37.20 -58.82 9.99
C GLY A 200 -36.92 -60.19 9.37
N PHE A 201 -36.99 -60.30 8.03
CA PHE A 201 -36.66 -61.53 7.32
C PHE A 201 -35.18 -61.94 7.50
N ALA A 202 -34.24 -60.99 7.52
CA ALA A 202 -32.84 -61.30 7.78
C ALA A 202 -32.60 -61.89 9.19
N VAL A 203 -33.35 -61.45 10.21
CA VAL A 203 -33.30 -62.04 11.56
C VAL A 203 -33.91 -63.44 11.59
N LEU A 204 -35.00 -63.69 10.85
CA LEU A 204 -35.55 -65.05 10.69
C LEU A 204 -34.57 -65.98 9.94
N GLU A 205 -33.84 -65.46 8.94
CA GLU A 205 -32.82 -66.18 8.19
C GLU A 205 -31.59 -66.53 9.05
N GLN A 206 -31.24 -65.68 10.03
CA GLN A 206 -30.27 -65.99 11.08
C GLN A 206 -30.80 -67.08 12.03
N MET A 207 -32.03 -66.93 12.52
CA MET A 207 -32.69 -67.86 13.46
C MET A 207 -32.80 -69.28 12.88
N ALA A 208 -33.10 -69.42 11.59
CA ALA A 208 -33.24 -70.69 10.88
C ALA A 208 -31.95 -71.51 10.72
N LYS A 209 -30.78 -70.89 10.96
CA LYS A 209 -29.47 -71.58 11.01
C LYS A 209 -29.32 -72.45 12.25
N SER A 210 -30.11 -72.19 13.30
CA SER A 210 -30.18 -73.04 14.50
C SER A 210 -31.33 -74.06 14.39
N ASN A 211 -31.09 -75.30 14.79
CA ASN A 211 -32.16 -76.32 14.82
C ASN A 211 -33.32 -75.92 15.75
N ALA A 212 -33.02 -75.26 16.87
CA ALA A 212 -34.02 -74.79 17.82
C ALA A 212 -34.84 -73.56 17.34
N GLY A 213 -34.34 -72.82 16.34
CA GLY A 213 -35.01 -71.63 15.81
C GLY A 213 -35.78 -71.85 14.50
N ARG A 214 -35.48 -72.93 13.76
CA ARG A 214 -35.97 -73.12 12.37
C ARG A 214 -37.49 -73.18 12.25
N GLU A 215 -38.18 -73.93 13.10
CA GLU A 215 -39.65 -74.07 13.04
C GLU A 215 -40.36 -72.72 13.31
N GLY A 216 -39.95 -72.02 14.36
CA GLY A 216 -40.46 -70.69 14.70
C GLY A 216 -40.20 -69.66 13.59
N ALA A 217 -38.99 -69.69 13.01
CA ALA A 217 -38.64 -68.84 11.87
C ALA A 217 -39.54 -69.14 10.65
N SER A 218 -39.76 -70.42 10.32
CA SER A 218 -40.62 -70.85 9.21
C SER A 218 -42.05 -70.32 9.36
N LYS A 219 -42.62 -70.46 10.57
CA LYS A 219 -44.00 -70.06 10.88
C LYS A 219 -44.21 -68.55 10.81
N ILE A 220 -43.28 -67.75 11.33
CA ILE A 220 -43.35 -66.28 11.24
C ILE A 220 -43.15 -65.83 9.79
N TRP A 221 -42.18 -66.41 9.07
CA TRP A 221 -41.90 -66.05 7.68
C TRP A 221 -43.11 -66.29 6.78
N TYR A 222 -43.73 -67.48 6.86
CA TYR A 222 -44.93 -67.78 6.07
C TYR A 222 -46.11 -66.86 6.45
N GLY A 223 -46.27 -66.57 7.74
CA GLY A 223 -47.29 -65.64 8.24
C GLY A 223 -47.20 -64.22 7.67
N GLN A 224 -46.01 -63.75 7.26
CA GLN A 224 -45.82 -62.44 6.63
C GLN A 224 -46.10 -62.41 5.12
N ILE A 225 -46.17 -63.57 4.45
CA ILE A 225 -46.31 -63.65 2.98
C ILE A 225 -47.63 -64.26 2.50
N LYS A 226 -48.34 -65.01 3.35
CA LYS A 226 -49.59 -65.70 2.97
C LYS A 226 -50.70 -64.78 2.47
N ASP A 227 -50.83 -63.56 2.99
CA ASP A 227 -51.91 -62.63 2.64
C ASP A 227 -51.52 -61.63 1.52
N MET A 228 -50.38 -61.83 0.86
CA MET A 228 -49.92 -60.93 -0.21
C MET A 228 -50.85 -61.01 -1.45
N PRO A 229 -51.31 -59.86 -1.99
CA PRO A 229 -52.05 -59.80 -3.24
C PRO A 229 -51.29 -60.46 -4.40
N VAL A 230 -52.05 -61.15 -5.27
CA VAL A 230 -51.53 -61.99 -6.35
C VAL A 230 -50.66 -61.17 -7.31
N SER A 231 -49.35 -61.41 -7.26
CA SER A 231 -48.34 -60.59 -7.94
C SER A 231 -47.04 -61.37 -8.15
N ASP A 232 -46.19 -60.90 -9.07
CA ASP A 232 -44.85 -61.47 -9.24
C ASP A 232 -43.99 -61.35 -7.96
N ALA A 233 -44.31 -60.36 -7.11
CA ALA A 233 -43.71 -60.19 -5.79
C ALA A 233 -44.13 -61.29 -4.81
N SER A 234 -45.42 -61.65 -4.73
CA SER A 234 -45.89 -62.75 -3.87
C SER A 234 -45.36 -64.11 -4.35
N VAL A 235 -45.34 -64.34 -5.67
CA VAL A 235 -44.69 -65.51 -6.29
C VAL A 235 -43.20 -65.60 -5.95
N SER A 236 -42.49 -64.47 -5.92
CA SER A 236 -41.06 -64.42 -5.58
C SER A 236 -40.81 -64.63 -4.08
N ALA A 237 -41.66 -64.08 -3.22
CA ALA A 237 -41.58 -64.25 -1.77
C ALA A 237 -41.81 -65.72 -1.35
N LEU A 238 -42.82 -66.38 -1.95
CA LEU A 238 -43.09 -67.81 -1.76
C LEU A 238 -41.90 -68.67 -2.25
N LYS A 239 -41.29 -68.33 -3.40
CA LYS A 239 -40.06 -69.01 -3.87
C LYS A 239 -38.87 -68.86 -2.91
N LYS A 240 -38.60 -67.65 -2.37
CA LYS A 240 -37.51 -67.45 -1.39
C LYS A 240 -37.76 -68.23 -0.09
N TYR A 241 -39.01 -68.26 0.38
CA TYR A 241 -39.39 -69.05 1.55
C TYR A 241 -39.11 -70.55 1.33
N LEU A 242 -39.57 -71.11 0.21
CA LEU A 242 -39.37 -72.52 -0.16
C LEU A 242 -37.91 -72.90 -0.46
N SER A 243 -36.98 -71.94 -0.63
CA SER A 243 -35.54 -72.23 -0.75
C SER A 243 -34.80 -72.26 0.59
N ILE A 244 -35.46 -71.86 1.69
CA ILE A 244 -34.87 -71.78 3.04
C ILE A 244 -35.49 -72.83 3.97
N PHE A 245 -36.77 -73.13 3.80
CA PHE A 245 -37.51 -74.14 4.58
C PHE A 245 -37.95 -75.29 3.67
N SER A 246 -37.47 -76.50 3.97
CA SER A 246 -37.67 -77.71 3.17
C SER A 246 -38.77 -78.64 3.68
N ASP A 247 -39.20 -78.46 4.94
CA ASP A 247 -40.14 -79.30 5.67
C ASP A 247 -41.04 -78.49 6.63
N GLY A 248 -42.13 -79.14 7.11
CA GLY A 248 -43.12 -78.54 8.02
C GLY A 248 -44.37 -77.97 7.35
N ASP A 249 -45.46 -77.84 8.10
CA ASP A 249 -46.82 -77.55 7.59
C ASP A 249 -46.91 -76.29 6.72
N SER A 250 -46.15 -75.25 7.08
CA SER A 250 -46.15 -73.98 6.33
C SER A 250 -45.47 -74.10 4.95
N VAL A 251 -44.59 -75.09 4.75
CA VAL A 251 -43.97 -75.38 3.44
C VAL A 251 -45.01 -75.98 2.47
N ALA A 252 -45.84 -76.92 2.92
CA ALA A 252 -46.90 -77.49 2.11
C ALA A 252 -47.95 -76.45 1.68
N ALA A 253 -48.35 -75.56 2.61
CA ALA A 253 -49.26 -74.46 2.31
C ALA A 253 -48.68 -73.47 1.28
N ALA A 254 -47.41 -73.09 1.42
CA ALA A 254 -46.73 -72.19 0.49
C ALA A 254 -46.60 -72.78 -0.93
N GLN A 255 -46.37 -74.10 -1.07
CA GLN A 255 -46.36 -74.78 -2.36
C GLN A 255 -47.72 -74.68 -3.08
N SER A 256 -48.82 -74.92 -2.35
CA SER A 256 -50.17 -74.81 -2.91
C SER A 256 -50.52 -73.38 -3.33
N GLN A 257 -50.14 -72.38 -2.53
CA GLN A 257 -50.40 -70.97 -2.84
C GLN A 257 -49.60 -70.51 -4.08
N LEU A 258 -48.34 -70.95 -4.20
CA LEU A 258 -47.47 -70.60 -5.33
C LEU A 258 -48.04 -71.07 -6.68
N ALA A 259 -48.66 -72.26 -6.72
CA ALA A 259 -49.25 -72.81 -7.94
C ALA A 259 -50.47 -72.01 -8.44
N GLU A 260 -51.41 -71.66 -7.56
CA GLU A 260 -52.61 -70.90 -7.95
C GLU A 260 -52.27 -69.45 -8.34
N GLN A 261 -51.32 -68.80 -7.65
CA GLN A 261 -50.88 -67.45 -8.04
C GLN A 261 -50.22 -67.42 -9.43
N GLN A 262 -49.42 -68.43 -9.78
CA GLN A 262 -48.80 -68.53 -11.11
C GLN A 262 -49.83 -68.71 -12.24
N LYS A 263 -50.95 -69.39 -11.97
CA LYS A 263 -52.05 -69.59 -12.91
C LYS A 263 -52.84 -68.31 -13.16
N GLN A 264 -53.12 -67.51 -12.12
CA GLN A 264 -53.87 -66.25 -12.27
C GLN A 264 -53.04 -65.16 -12.97
N LEU A 265 -51.73 -65.10 -12.71
CA LEU A 265 -50.82 -64.16 -13.38
C LEU A 265 -50.57 -64.48 -14.86
N ALA A 266 -51.08 -65.59 -15.39
CA ALA A 266 -50.93 -65.96 -16.80
C ALA A 266 -51.68 -65.01 -17.76
N ASP A 267 -52.76 -64.36 -17.31
CA ASP A 267 -53.48 -63.33 -18.09
C ASP A 267 -52.73 -61.98 -18.05
N PRO A 268 -52.28 -61.43 -19.21
CA PRO A 268 -51.63 -60.12 -19.27
C PRO A 268 -52.53 -58.95 -18.86
N ALA A 269 -53.85 -59.05 -19.02
CA ALA A 269 -54.78 -57.98 -18.67
C ALA A 269 -55.01 -57.92 -17.15
N PHE A 270 -55.31 -59.07 -16.52
CA PHE A 270 -55.35 -59.19 -15.06
C PHE A 270 -54.02 -58.77 -14.42
N ARG A 271 -52.87 -59.22 -14.97
CA ARG A 271 -51.54 -58.85 -14.47
C ARG A 271 -51.32 -57.34 -14.48
N ALA A 272 -51.59 -56.66 -15.59
CA ALA A 272 -51.44 -55.20 -15.70
C ALA A 272 -52.40 -54.45 -14.76
N ARG A 273 -53.65 -54.91 -14.60
CA ARG A 273 -54.59 -54.32 -13.63
C ARG A 273 -54.07 -54.44 -12.20
N ALA A 274 -53.64 -55.63 -11.80
CA ALA A 274 -53.16 -55.91 -10.44
C ALA A 274 -51.86 -55.15 -10.12
N GLN A 275 -50.87 -55.19 -11.02
CA GLN A 275 -49.62 -54.43 -10.87
C GLN A 275 -49.88 -52.92 -10.86
N GLY A 276 -50.76 -52.43 -11.73
CA GLY A 276 -51.12 -51.01 -11.83
C GLY A 276 -51.77 -50.47 -10.56
N LEU A 277 -52.79 -51.14 -10.04
CA LEU A 277 -53.48 -50.73 -8.80
C LEU A 277 -52.54 -50.79 -7.58
N ALA A 278 -51.83 -51.91 -7.40
CA ALA A 278 -50.89 -52.07 -6.29
C ALA A 278 -49.76 -51.01 -6.32
N ALA A 279 -49.33 -50.57 -7.51
CA ALA A 279 -48.37 -49.50 -7.66
C ALA A 279 -48.95 -48.11 -7.29
N VAL A 280 -50.25 -47.85 -7.46
CA VAL A 280 -50.91 -46.60 -7.01
C VAL A 280 -50.98 -46.52 -5.49
N ASP A 281 -51.40 -47.61 -4.84
CA ASP A 281 -51.50 -47.66 -3.38
C ASP A 281 -50.12 -47.64 -2.72
N SER A 282 -49.10 -48.20 -3.40
CA SER A 282 -47.68 -48.07 -3.01
C SER A 282 -47.06 -46.68 -3.34
N GLY A 283 -47.83 -45.73 -3.87
CA GLY A 283 -47.35 -44.41 -4.29
C GLY A 283 -46.38 -44.41 -5.48
N MET A 284 -46.15 -45.56 -6.11
CA MET A 284 -45.21 -45.77 -7.22
C MET A 284 -45.81 -45.36 -8.57
N ALA A 285 -46.31 -44.12 -8.65
CA ALA A 285 -46.97 -43.53 -9.81
C ALA A 285 -46.25 -43.77 -11.16
N GLY A 286 -44.91 -43.73 -11.15
CA GLY A 286 -44.09 -44.00 -12.35
C GLY A 286 -44.21 -45.42 -12.91
N LYS A 287 -44.51 -46.42 -12.06
CA LYS A 287 -44.82 -47.80 -12.47
C LYS A 287 -46.31 -48.01 -12.69
N ALA A 288 -47.16 -47.34 -11.91
CA ALA A 288 -48.61 -47.45 -12.04
C ALA A 288 -49.14 -46.99 -13.41
N ILE A 289 -48.63 -45.86 -13.93
CA ILE A 289 -49.14 -45.26 -15.18
C ILE A 289 -49.07 -46.21 -16.38
N PRO A 290 -47.94 -46.85 -16.76
CA PRO A 290 -47.91 -47.76 -17.90
C PRO A 290 -48.82 -49.00 -17.73
N GLU A 291 -48.82 -49.62 -16.54
CA GLU A 291 -49.65 -50.81 -16.28
C GLU A 291 -51.15 -50.47 -16.27
N LEU A 292 -51.55 -49.34 -15.67
CA LEU A 292 -52.94 -48.87 -15.74
C LEU A 292 -53.32 -48.39 -17.14
N GLN A 293 -52.41 -47.82 -17.94
CA GLN A 293 -52.67 -47.56 -19.35
C GLN A 293 -52.92 -48.86 -20.12
N GLN A 294 -52.20 -49.94 -19.82
CA GLN A 294 -52.45 -51.26 -20.41
C GLN A 294 -53.80 -51.85 -19.94
N ALA A 295 -54.12 -51.77 -18.65
CA ALA A 295 -55.40 -52.22 -18.09
C ALA A 295 -56.59 -51.44 -18.70
N VAL A 296 -56.50 -50.11 -18.80
CA VAL A 296 -57.52 -49.24 -19.41
C VAL A 296 -57.63 -49.44 -20.93
N ARG A 297 -56.55 -49.83 -21.62
CA ARG A 297 -56.63 -50.25 -23.04
C ARG A 297 -57.35 -51.60 -23.19
N ALA A 298 -57.14 -52.54 -22.27
CA ALA A 298 -57.81 -53.83 -22.28
C ALA A 298 -59.29 -53.73 -21.87
N ASN A 299 -59.63 -52.87 -20.92
CA ASN A 299 -61.00 -52.54 -20.54
C ASN A 299 -61.22 -51.01 -20.40
N PRO A 300 -61.62 -50.32 -21.48
CA PRO A 300 -61.89 -48.88 -21.46
C PRO A 300 -63.09 -48.44 -20.60
N LYS A 301 -63.82 -49.38 -19.97
CA LYS A 301 -64.94 -49.10 -19.05
C LYS A 301 -64.60 -49.35 -17.58
N ASP A 302 -63.36 -49.70 -17.26
CA ASP A 302 -62.90 -49.89 -15.88
C ASP A 302 -62.73 -48.53 -15.17
N SER A 303 -63.80 -48.08 -14.52
CA SER A 303 -63.83 -46.81 -13.78
C SER A 303 -62.81 -46.78 -12.62
N GLU A 304 -62.55 -47.93 -11.99
CA GLU A 304 -61.54 -48.05 -10.94
C GLU A 304 -60.12 -47.89 -11.51
N ALA A 305 -59.79 -48.55 -12.63
CA ALA A 305 -58.50 -48.40 -13.28
C ALA A 305 -58.29 -46.97 -13.87
N LEU A 306 -59.35 -46.34 -14.39
CA LEU A 306 -59.31 -44.93 -14.84
C LEU A 306 -59.13 -43.94 -13.69
N GLY A 307 -59.84 -44.15 -12.58
CA GLY A 307 -59.72 -43.33 -11.38
C GLY A 307 -58.34 -43.48 -10.72
N ALA A 308 -57.84 -44.71 -10.63
CA ALA A 308 -56.49 -45.00 -10.17
C ALA A 308 -55.42 -44.41 -11.11
N LEU A 309 -55.65 -44.41 -12.43
CA LEU A 309 -54.75 -43.75 -13.39
C LEU A 309 -54.73 -42.23 -13.16
N GLY A 310 -55.89 -41.62 -12.89
CA GLY A 310 -56.01 -40.23 -12.45
C GLY A 310 -55.27 -39.95 -11.12
N GLN A 311 -55.38 -40.85 -10.14
CA GLN A 311 -54.61 -40.79 -8.89
C GLN A 311 -53.10 -40.93 -9.14
N ALA A 312 -52.66 -41.82 -10.02
CA ALA A 312 -51.26 -42.01 -10.38
C ALA A 312 -50.67 -40.73 -11.00
N TYR A 313 -51.38 -40.13 -11.96
CA TYR A 313 -50.98 -38.83 -12.51
C TYR A 313 -50.95 -37.73 -11.45
N SER A 314 -51.91 -37.72 -10.50
CA SER A 314 -51.92 -36.79 -9.37
C SER A 314 -50.70 -36.94 -8.45
N GLN A 315 -50.35 -38.19 -8.10
CA GLN A 315 -49.16 -38.54 -7.32
C GLN A 315 -47.86 -38.16 -8.05
N LYS A 316 -47.83 -38.28 -9.38
CA LYS A 316 -46.70 -37.83 -10.24
C LYS A 316 -46.60 -36.30 -10.39
N GLY A 317 -47.61 -35.55 -9.93
CA GLY A 317 -47.70 -34.10 -10.16
C GLY A 317 -48.15 -33.70 -11.58
N ASP A 318 -48.55 -34.66 -12.42
CA ASP A 318 -49.12 -34.43 -13.74
C ASP A 318 -50.60 -34.05 -13.60
N ARG A 319 -50.84 -32.82 -13.13
CA ARG A 319 -52.17 -32.31 -12.80
C ARG A 319 -53.12 -32.34 -14.00
N ALA A 320 -52.60 -32.16 -15.23
CA ALA A 320 -53.41 -32.16 -16.45
C ALA A 320 -53.97 -33.56 -16.77
N ASN A 321 -53.12 -34.59 -16.79
CA ASN A 321 -53.59 -35.96 -17.00
C ASN A 321 -54.36 -36.52 -15.80
N ALA A 322 -54.11 -36.02 -14.58
CA ALA A 322 -54.92 -36.35 -13.42
C ALA A 322 -56.39 -35.92 -13.60
N VAL A 323 -56.61 -34.62 -13.89
CA VAL A 323 -57.94 -34.05 -14.15
C VAL A 323 -58.66 -34.82 -15.25
N ALA A 324 -58.02 -35.01 -16.41
CA ALA A 324 -58.64 -35.61 -17.59
C ALA A 324 -58.97 -37.12 -17.46
N ASN A 325 -58.44 -37.84 -16.47
CA ASN A 325 -58.79 -39.24 -16.20
C ASN A 325 -59.76 -39.38 -15.02
N LEU A 326 -59.66 -38.53 -13.98
CA LEU A 326 -60.65 -38.46 -12.89
C LEU A 326 -62.03 -38.07 -13.43
N GLU A 327 -62.11 -37.10 -14.34
CA GLU A 327 -63.36 -36.70 -15.01
C GLU A 327 -64.01 -37.87 -15.77
N LYS A 328 -63.21 -38.76 -16.39
CA LYS A 328 -63.71 -39.94 -17.11
C LYS A 328 -64.20 -41.04 -16.19
N ALA A 329 -63.49 -41.30 -15.08
CA ALA A 329 -63.93 -42.26 -14.08
C ALA A 329 -65.28 -41.85 -13.46
N LEU A 330 -65.40 -40.58 -13.06
CA LEU A 330 -66.63 -39.99 -12.53
C LEU A 330 -67.81 -40.04 -13.52
N ALA A 331 -67.54 -39.91 -14.83
CA ALA A 331 -68.56 -39.99 -15.87
C ALA A 331 -68.97 -41.44 -16.23
N LEU A 332 -68.13 -42.44 -15.93
CA LEU A 332 -68.38 -43.86 -16.26
C LEU A 332 -69.09 -44.62 -15.14
N ASP A 333 -68.81 -44.30 -13.88
CA ASP A 333 -69.58 -44.83 -12.73
C ASP A 333 -69.86 -43.75 -11.68
N PRO A 334 -70.98 -43.00 -11.84
CA PRO A 334 -71.44 -42.00 -10.88
C PRO A 334 -71.85 -42.54 -9.50
N HIS A 335 -71.93 -43.86 -9.31
CA HIS A 335 -72.34 -44.48 -8.03
C HIS A 335 -71.26 -45.38 -7.41
N SER A 336 -70.05 -45.39 -7.99
CA SER A 336 -68.88 -46.08 -7.43
C SER A 336 -68.55 -45.63 -6.00
N SER A 337 -68.12 -46.57 -5.15
CA SER A 337 -67.64 -46.30 -3.78
C SER A 337 -66.40 -45.40 -3.70
N ASN A 338 -65.76 -45.13 -4.85
CA ASN A 338 -64.60 -44.24 -4.97
C ASN A 338 -64.98 -42.81 -5.46
N ASN A 339 -66.25 -42.50 -5.69
CA ASN A 339 -66.68 -41.21 -6.25
C ASN A 339 -66.18 -40.00 -5.45
N ASP A 340 -66.40 -39.96 -4.13
CA ASP A 340 -65.96 -38.85 -3.27
C ASP A 340 -64.43 -38.65 -3.29
N LYS A 341 -63.68 -39.77 -3.33
CA LYS A 341 -62.21 -39.79 -3.47
C LYS A 341 -61.78 -39.16 -4.79
N TRP A 342 -62.45 -39.49 -5.90
CA TRP A 342 -62.17 -38.91 -7.22
C TRP A 342 -62.56 -37.45 -7.32
N ASN A 343 -63.71 -37.03 -6.75
CA ASN A 343 -64.14 -35.63 -6.72
C ASN A 343 -63.22 -34.74 -5.88
N SER A 344 -62.80 -35.22 -4.70
CA SER A 344 -61.83 -34.53 -3.84
C SER A 344 -60.49 -34.32 -4.56
N LEU A 345 -59.95 -35.39 -5.16
CA LEU A 345 -58.74 -35.30 -6.00
C LEU A 345 -58.95 -34.35 -7.19
N LEU A 346 -60.09 -34.38 -7.86
CA LEU A 346 -60.37 -33.51 -9.01
C LEU A 346 -60.34 -32.02 -8.62
N LYS A 347 -60.94 -31.64 -7.49
CA LYS A 347 -60.88 -30.25 -6.97
C LYS A 347 -59.43 -29.82 -6.74
N VAL A 348 -58.67 -30.61 -5.99
CA VAL A 348 -57.27 -30.31 -5.65
C VAL A 348 -56.38 -30.22 -6.89
N ASN A 349 -56.53 -31.13 -7.85
CA ASN A 349 -55.72 -31.10 -9.07
C ASN A 349 -56.10 -29.92 -9.99
N ARG A 350 -57.39 -29.53 -10.07
CA ARG A 350 -57.82 -28.33 -10.81
C ARG A 350 -57.26 -27.04 -10.21
N TYR A 351 -57.23 -26.91 -8.87
CA TYR A 351 -56.63 -25.75 -8.20
C TYR A 351 -55.14 -25.61 -8.55
N TRP A 352 -54.34 -26.64 -8.27
CA TRP A 352 -52.89 -26.58 -8.48
C TRP A 352 -52.51 -26.50 -9.97
N LEU A 353 -53.32 -27.04 -10.88
CA LEU A 353 -53.14 -26.85 -12.33
C LEU A 353 -53.33 -25.37 -12.74
N ALA A 354 -54.31 -24.67 -12.16
CA ALA A 354 -54.54 -23.26 -12.45
C ALA A 354 -53.41 -22.37 -11.91
N ILE A 355 -52.92 -22.63 -10.69
CA ILE A 355 -51.70 -21.98 -10.15
C ILE A 355 -50.50 -22.22 -11.08
N GLN A 356 -50.20 -23.48 -11.41
CA GLN A 356 -49.06 -23.86 -12.25
C GLN A 356 -49.10 -23.21 -13.64
N GLN A 357 -50.29 -23.10 -14.25
CA GLN A 357 -50.44 -22.40 -15.53
C GLN A 357 -50.32 -20.87 -15.38
N GLY A 358 -50.73 -20.30 -14.24
CA GLY A 358 -50.52 -18.89 -13.90
C GLY A 358 -49.04 -18.53 -13.81
N ASP A 359 -48.27 -19.33 -13.05
CA ASP A 359 -46.81 -19.19 -12.93
C ASP A 359 -46.10 -19.31 -14.28
N ALA A 360 -46.53 -20.26 -15.11
CA ALA A 360 -45.99 -20.45 -16.46
C ALA A 360 -46.32 -19.27 -17.38
N ALA A 361 -47.51 -18.68 -17.27
CA ALA A 361 -47.89 -17.49 -18.01
C ALA A 361 -47.10 -16.25 -17.56
N LEU A 362 -46.81 -16.08 -16.26
CA LEU A 362 -45.91 -15.04 -15.76
C LEU A 362 -44.49 -15.21 -16.32
N LYS A 363 -43.92 -16.42 -16.26
CA LYS A 363 -42.59 -16.72 -16.80
C LYS A 363 -42.51 -16.53 -18.32
N ALA A 364 -43.62 -16.68 -19.03
CA ALA A 364 -43.77 -16.35 -20.45
C ALA A 364 -44.11 -14.86 -20.73
N ASN A 365 -43.99 -13.99 -19.72
CA ASN A 365 -44.29 -12.55 -19.79
C ASN A 365 -45.72 -12.22 -20.29
N ASN A 366 -46.71 -13.02 -19.87
CA ASN A 366 -48.12 -12.88 -20.23
C ASN A 366 -49.01 -12.70 -18.99
N PRO A 367 -49.00 -11.50 -18.36
CA PRO A 367 -49.75 -11.23 -17.13
C PRO A 367 -51.27 -11.38 -17.31
N ASP A 368 -51.81 -11.06 -18.48
CA ASP A 368 -53.26 -11.10 -18.75
C ASP A 368 -53.80 -12.54 -18.84
N ARG A 369 -52.96 -13.51 -19.17
CA ARG A 369 -53.29 -14.94 -19.06
C ARG A 369 -53.10 -15.42 -17.62
N ALA A 370 -52.03 -15.02 -16.96
CA ALA A 370 -51.74 -15.39 -15.57
C ALA A 370 -52.85 -14.95 -14.60
N GLU A 371 -53.30 -13.69 -14.71
CA GLU A 371 -54.37 -13.11 -13.89
C GLU A 371 -55.65 -13.95 -13.91
N ARG A 372 -56.12 -14.31 -15.11
CA ARG A 372 -57.32 -15.15 -15.28
C ARG A 372 -57.15 -16.54 -14.68
N LEU A 373 -55.94 -17.10 -14.71
CA LEU A 373 -55.65 -18.42 -14.14
C LEU A 373 -55.56 -18.38 -12.61
N PHE A 374 -54.97 -17.34 -12.01
CA PHE A 374 -55.01 -17.14 -10.56
C PHE A 374 -56.41 -16.80 -10.04
N GLN A 375 -57.20 -16.01 -10.79
CA GLN A 375 -58.63 -15.83 -10.52
C GLN A 375 -59.41 -17.15 -10.61
N GLN A 376 -59.13 -17.99 -11.61
CA GLN A 376 -59.72 -19.33 -11.73
C GLN A 376 -59.33 -20.24 -10.56
N ALA A 377 -58.07 -20.24 -10.13
CA ALA A 377 -57.63 -20.97 -8.94
C ALA A 377 -58.39 -20.51 -7.70
N ARG A 378 -58.49 -19.19 -7.48
CA ARG A 378 -59.23 -18.57 -6.36
C ARG A 378 -60.73 -18.91 -6.35
N ASN A 379 -61.31 -19.20 -7.51
CA ASN A 379 -62.70 -19.65 -7.64
C ASN A 379 -62.88 -21.16 -7.38
N VAL A 380 -61.82 -21.98 -7.51
CA VAL A 380 -61.81 -23.41 -7.13
C VAL A 380 -61.54 -23.57 -5.63
N ASP A 381 -60.61 -22.79 -5.08
CA ASP A 381 -60.41 -22.67 -3.65
C ASP A 381 -59.99 -21.24 -3.26
N ASN A 382 -60.69 -20.65 -2.30
CA ASN A 382 -60.45 -19.29 -1.81
C ASN A 382 -59.79 -19.25 -0.43
N THR A 383 -59.47 -20.40 0.16
CA THR A 383 -58.85 -20.51 1.50
C THR A 383 -57.32 -20.48 1.45
N ASP A 384 -56.72 -20.91 0.33
CA ASP A 384 -55.28 -20.98 0.12
C ASP A 384 -54.68 -19.63 -0.36
N SER A 385 -53.46 -19.32 0.10
CA SER A 385 -52.77 -18.05 -0.13
C SER A 385 -52.11 -17.90 -1.51
N TYR A 386 -51.77 -19.00 -2.19
CA TYR A 386 -50.99 -18.97 -3.45
C TYR A 386 -51.75 -18.29 -4.61
N ALA A 387 -53.07 -18.43 -4.67
CA ALA A 387 -53.90 -17.73 -5.65
C ALA A 387 -53.92 -16.20 -5.45
N VAL A 388 -53.64 -15.71 -4.24
CA VAL A 388 -53.53 -14.27 -3.93
C VAL A 388 -52.09 -13.79 -4.14
N LEU A 389 -51.10 -14.61 -3.79
CA LEU A 389 -49.69 -14.36 -4.08
C LEU A 389 -49.46 -14.12 -5.59
N GLY A 390 -49.97 -15.00 -6.45
CA GLY A 390 -49.81 -14.90 -7.90
C GLY A 390 -50.47 -13.64 -8.51
N LEU A 391 -51.52 -13.10 -7.89
CA LEU A 391 -52.09 -11.80 -8.28
C LEU A 391 -51.19 -10.62 -7.89
N GLY A 392 -50.45 -10.75 -6.78
CA GLY A 392 -49.37 -9.82 -6.43
C GLY A 392 -48.20 -9.88 -7.42
N ASP A 393 -47.80 -11.08 -7.84
CA ASP A 393 -46.74 -11.28 -8.83
C ASP A 393 -47.14 -10.76 -10.24
N VAL A 394 -48.42 -10.89 -10.62
CA VAL A 394 -49.00 -10.22 -11.81
C VAL A 394 -48.91 -8.70 -11.72
N ALA A 395 -49.25 -8.11 -10.56
CA ALA A 395 -49.14 -6.68 -10.36
C ALA A 395 -47.68 -6.20 -10.42
N MET A 396 -46.73 -6.95 -9.83
CA MET A 396 -45.30 -6.68 -9.96
C MET A 396 -44.81 -6.75 -11.41
N ALA A 397 -45.22 -7.76 -12.17
CA ALA A 397 -44.86 -7.88 -13.60
C ALA A 397 -45.39 -6.71 -14.44
N ARG A 398 -46.57 -6.16 -14.09
CA ARG A 398 -47.15 -4.94 -14.68
C ARG A 398 -46.55 -3.63 -14.11
N LYS A 399 -45.66 -3.69 -13.11
CA LYS A 399 -45.11 -2.55 -12.35
C LYS A 399 -46.17 -1.75 -11.56
N ASP A 400 -47.33 -2.35 -11.28
CA ASP A 400 -48.34 -1.79 -10.38
C ASP A 400 -47.97 -2.15 -8.93
N TYR A 401 -46.94 -1.47 -8.41
CA TYR A 401 -46.46 -1.67 -7.04
C TYR A 401 -47.57 -1.43 -5.98
N PRO A 402 -48.49 -0.45 -6.11
CA PRO A 402 -49.60 -0.29 -5.17
C PRO A 402 -50.59 -1.47 -5.14
N ALA A 403 -50.89 -2.10 -6.29
CA ALA A 403 -51.70 -3.32 -6.29
C ALA A 403 -50.92 -4.53 -5.75
N ALA A 404 -49.64 -4.66 -6.12
CA ALA A 404 -48.77 -5.73 -5.62
C ALA A 404 -48.64 -5.69 -4.09
N GLU A 405 -48.36 -4.51 -3.51
CA GLU A 405 -48.29 -4.30 -2.07
C GLU A 405 -49.57 -4.75 -1.36
N ARG A 406 -50.75 -4.43 -1.91
CA ARG A 406 -52.04 -4.88 -1.36
C ARG A 406 -52.22 -6.40 -1.41
N TYR A 407 -51.86 -7.05 -2.52
CA TYR A 407 -51.99 -8.51 -2.65
C TYR A 407 -50.98 -9.26 -1.78
N TYR A 408 -49.72 -8.81 -1.68
CA TYR A 408 -48.74 -9.42 -0.76
C TYR A 408 -49.13 -9.21 0.71
N GLN A 409 -49.63 -8.03 1.09
CA GLN A 409 -50.20 -7.82 2.43
C GLN A 409 -51.43 -8.70 2.69
N GLN A 410 -52.30 -8.95 1.69
CA GLN A 410 -53.41 -9.90 1.84
C GLN A 410 -52.90 -11.33 2.00
N THR A 411 -51.90 -11.74 1.22
CA THR A 411 -51.24 -13.05 1.32
C THR A 411 -50.71 -13.26 2.74
N LEU A 412 -50.02 -12.28 3.33
CA LEU A 412 -49.49 -12.35 4.69
C LEU A 412 -50.55 -12.31 5.81
N ARG A 413 -51.80 -11.92 5.51
CA ARG A 413 -52.95 -12.06 6.44
C ARG A 413 -53.58 -13.45 6.38
N MET A 414 -53.45 -14.17 5.26
CA MET A 414 -53.92 -15.54 5.08
C MET A 414 -52.87 -16.56 5.53
N ASP A 415 -51.60 -16.29 5.23
CA ASP A 415 -50.42 -17.10 5.53
C ASP A 415 -49.28 -16.17 5.95
N SER A 416 -49.12 -15.95 7.26
CA SER A 416 -48.07 -15.10 7.81
C SER A 416 -46.66 -15.69 7.65
N GLY A 417 -46.55 -16.96 7.27
CA GLY A 417 -45.28 -17.64 6.95
C GLY A 417 -44.81 -17.40 5.51
N ASN A 418 -45.60 -16.74 4.65
CA ASN A 418 -45.35 -16.71 3.21
C ASN A 418 -44.10 -15.90 2.82
N THR A 419 -42.98 -16.59 2.65
CA THR A 419 -41.67 -15.99 2.32
C THR A 419 -41.66 -15.24 0.99
N ASN A 420 -42.49 -15.66 0.03
CA ASN A 420 -42.57 -15.02 -1.28
C ASN A 420 -43.24 -13.65 -1.18
N ALA A 421 -44.32 -13.51 -0.42
CA ALA A 421 -44.95 -12.22 -0.14
C ALA A 421 -44.04 -11.29 0.68
N VAL A 422 -43.28 -11.82 1.66
CA VAL A 422 -42.24 -11.04 2.38
C VAL A 422 -41.18 -10.50 1.40
N ARG A 423 -40.66 -11.35 0.51
CA ARG A 423 -39.67 -10.97 -0.50
C ARG A 423 -40.23 -9.99 -1.55
N GLY A 424 -41.52 -10.11 -1.91
CA GLY A 424 -42.22 -9.17 -2.76
C GLY A 424 -42.25 -7.76 -2.16
N LEU A 425 -42.71 -7.63 -0.91
CA LEU A 425 -42.73 -6.36 -0.17
C LEU A 425 -41.33 -5.79 0.06
N ALA A 426 -40.34 -6.61 0.44
CA ALA A 426 -38.96 -6.17 0.63
C ALA A 426 -38.36 -5.57 -0.66
N ASN A 427 -38.67 -6.14 -1.83
CA ASN A 427 -38.25 -5.58 -3.11
C ASN A 427 -38.98 -4.26 -3.45
N ILE A 428 -40.30 -4.19 -3.25
CA ILE A 428 -41.08 -2.95 -3.44
C ILE A 428 -40.50 -1.81 -2.60
N TYR A 429 -40.25 -2.06 -1.31
CA TYR A 429 -39.76 -1.01 -0.41
C TYR A 429 -38.31 -0.62 -0.68
N ARG A 430 -37.42 -1.57 -1.01
CA ARG A 430 -36.04 -1.28 -1.45
C ARG A 430 -36.00 -0.39 -2.69
N GLN A 431 -36.96 -0.56 -3.61
CA GLN A 431 -37.07 0.26 -4.82
C GLN A 431 -37.67 1.66 -4.54
N GLN A 432 -38.30 1.87 -3.38
CA GLN A 432 -38.86 3.16 -2.96
C GLN A 432 -37.85 3.97 -2.12
N SER A 433 -37.29 3.39 -1.05
CA SER A 433 -36.13 3.94 -0.33
C SER A 433 -35.45 2.90 0.58
N PRO A 434 -34.14 3.03 0.87
CA PRO A 434 -33.45 2.15 1.81
C PRO A 434 -34.07 2.15 3.21
N GLU A 435 -34.51 3.31 3.70
CA GLU A 435 -35.08 3.49 5.03
C GLU A 435 -36.44 2.79 5.16
N LYS A 436 -37.25 2.82 4.09
CA LYS A 436 -38.53 2.08 4.06
C LYS A 436 -38.30 0.56 4.04
N ALA A 437 -37.23 0.10 3.39
CA ALA A 437 -36.83 -1.30 3.44
C ALA A 437 -36.31 -1.70 4.84
N GLU A 438 -35.41 -0.92 5.44
CA GLU A 438 -34.93 -1.15 6.81
C GLU A 438 -36.09 -1.20 7.82
N ALA A 439 -37.04 -0.26 7.74
CA ALA A 439 -38.21 -0.22 8.63
C ALA A 439 -39.13 -1.44 8.46
N PHE A 440 -39.33 -1.93 7.22
CA PHE A 440 -40.07 -3.16 6.98
C PHE A 440 -39.33 -4.38 7.56
N ILE A 441 -38.04 -4.54 7.22
CA ILE A 441 -37.19 -5.64 7.72
C ILE A 441 -37.18 -5.65 9.26
N ALA A 442 -37.08 -4.48 9.89
CA ALA A 442 -37.14 -4.33 11.34
C ALA A 442 -38.42 -4.94 11.95
N SER A 443 -39.57 -4.77 11.29
CA SER A 443 -40.87 -5.29 11.77
C SER A 443 -41.09 -6.79 11.56
N LEU A 444 -40.26 -7.45 10.75
CA LEU A 444 -40.37 -8.89 10.47
C LEU A 444 -39.89 -9.76 11.64
N SER A 445 -40.56 -10.90 11.82
CA SER A 445 -40.13 -11.95 12.75
C SER A 445 -38.81 -12.61 12.32
N ALA A 446 -38.12 -13.22 13.28
CA ALA A 446 -36.84 -13.91 13.04
C ALA A 446 -36.90 -15.08 12.05
N SER A 447 -38.08 -15.61 11.72
CA SER A 447 -38.24 -16.61 10.65
C SER A 447 -38.47 -15.97 9.28
N GLN A 448 -39.07 -14.78 9.24
CA GLN A 448 -39.31 -14.04 8.00
C GLN A 448 -38.03 -13.32 7.52
N ARG A 449 -37.22 -12.73 8.41
CA ARG A 449 -35.93 -12.12 8.02
C ARG A 449 -34.99 -13.11 7.32
N ARG A 450 -34.86 -14.34 7.88
CA ARG A 450 -34.09 -15.44 7.27
C ARG A 450 -34.45 -15.76 5.82
N SER A 451 -35.67 -15.41 5.38
CA SER A 451 -36.09 -15.60 3.98
C SER A 451 -35.63 -14.48 3.03
N ILE A 452 -35.01 -13.42 3.55
CA ILE A 452 -34.50 -12.23 2.85
C ILE A 452 -33.13 -11.74 3.37
N ASP A 453 -32.36 -12.58 4.06
CA ASP A 453 -31.01 -12.25 4.59
C ASP A 453 -30.03 -11.74 3.51
N ASP A 454 -30.25 -12.09 2.24
CA ASP A 454 -29.55 -11.54 1.07
C ASP A 454 -29.89 -10.05 0.81
N ILE A 455 -31.14 -9.65 1.01
CA ILE A 455 -31.59 -8.26 0.85
C ILE A 455 -31.09 -7.40 2.03
N GLU A 456 -31.16 -7.92 3.27
CA GLU A 456 -30.66 -7.23 4.47
C GLU A 456 -29.14 -7.00 4.37
N ARG A 457 -28.36 -7.99 3.93
CA ARG A 457 -26.91 -7.84 3.70
C ARG A 457 -26.55 -6.93 2.54
N SER A 458 -27.34 -6.89 1.45
CA SER A 458 -27.15 -5.93 0.35
C SER A 458 -27.25 -4.50 0.88
N LEU A 459 -28.37 -4.17 1.54
CA LEU A 459 -28.61 -2.83 2.10
C LEU A 459 -27.52 -2.40 3.09
N GLN A 460 -27.04 -3.34 3.92
CA GLN A 460 -25.94 -3.08 4.85
C GLN A 460 -24.61 -2.79 4.12
N ASN A 461 -24.31 -3.52 3.04
CA ASN A 461 -23.09 -3.30 2.24
C ASN A 461 -23.13 -1.96 1.50
N ASP A 462 -24.28 -1.62 0.91
CA ASP A 462 -24.52 -0.36 0.19
C ASP A 462 -24.36 0.85 1.13
N ARG A 463 -24.95 0.77 2.34
CA ARG A 463 -24.83 1.78 3.39
C ARG A 463 -23.39 1.95 3.88
N LEU A 464 -22.67 0.86 4.11
CA LEU A 464 -21.25 0.90 4.48
C LEU A 464 -20.37 1.46 3.35
N ALA A 465 -20.75 1.28 2.08
CA ALA A 465 -20.04 1.85 0.94
C ALA A 465 -20.08 3.38 0.96
N GLN A 466 -21.29 3.96 1.09
CA GLN A 466 -21.50 5.41 1.17
C GLN A 466 -20.77 6.02 2.38
N GLN A 467 -20.76 5.33 3.52
CA GLN A 467 -20.04 5.78 4.71
C GLN A 467 -18.51 5.71 4.55
N ALA A 468 -17.97 4.72 3.83
CA ALA A 468 -16.54 4.65 3.52
C ALA A 468 -16.14 5.77 2.55
N GLU A 469 -16.89 5.95 1.45
CA GLU A 469 -16.67 7.01 0.46
C GLU A 469 -16.74 8.42 1.09
N ALA A 470 -17.67 8.65 2.03
CA ALA A 470 -17.74 9.90 2.77
C ALA A 470 -16.52 10.15 3.67
N LEU A 471 -15.79 9.11 4.10
CA LEU A 471 -14.56 9.21 4.89
C LEU A 471 -13.30 9.28 4.01
N GLU A 472 -13.28 8.58 2.88
CA GLU A 472 -12.28 8.70 1.81
C GLU A 472 -12.18 10.17 1.36
N ASN A 473 -13.32 10.80 1.03
CA ASN A 473 -13.42 12.21 0.68
C ASN A 473 -13.06 13.20 1.81
N GLN A 474 -12.90 12.74 3.06
CA GLN A 474 -12.43 13.54 4.19
C GLN A 474 -10.96 13.26 4.56
N GLY A 475 -10.24 12.44 3.79
CA GLY A 475 -8.88 12.00 4.11
C GLY A 475 -8.79 11.08 5.33
N LYS A 476 -9.91 10.51 5.80
CA LYS A 476 -10.00 9.69 7.02
C LYS A 476 -9.75 8.21 6.72
N TRP A 477 -8.70 7.92 5.95
CA TRP A 477 -8.39 6.60 5.38
C TRP A 477 -8.41 5.44 6.38
N ALA A 478 -7.90 5.65 7.60
CA ALA A 478 -7.91 4.61 8.65
C ALA A 478 -9.33 4.25 9.12
N GLN A 479 -10.31 5.16 9.01
CA GLN A 479 -11.71 4.94 9.34
C GLN A 479 -12.46 4.32 8.13
N ALA A 480 -12.17 4.77 6.90
CA ALA A 480 -12.65 4.13 5.68
C ALA A 480 -12.23 2.65 5.63
N ALA A 481 -10.95 2.35 5.88
CA ALA A 481 -10.41 0.98 5.99
C ALA A 481 -11.09 0.14 7.10
N ALA A 482 -11.70 0.74 8.12
CA ALA A 482 -12.46 0.01 9.12
C ALA A 482 -13.84 -0.41 8.58
N LEU A 483 -14.48 0.43 7.76
CA LEU A 483 -15.74 0.13 7.09
C LEU A 483 -15.55 -0.83 5.91
N GLN A 484 -14.52 -0.65 5.06
CA GLN A 484 -14.23 -1.60 3.99
C GLN A 484 -13.89 -3.00 4.54
N ARG A 485 -13.25 -3.12 5.73
CA ARG A 485 -13.10 -4.40 6.44
C ARG A 485 -14.45 -5.03 6.83
N GLN A 486 -15.44 -4.24 7.27
CA GLN A 486 -16.80 -4.75 7.55
C GLN A 486 -17.51 -5.20 6.27
N ARG A 487 -17.37 -4.46 5.17
CA ARG A 487 -17.91 -4.84 3.86
C ARG A 487 -17.29 -6.13 3.33
N LEU A 488 -15.98 -6.32 3.51
CA LEU A 488 -15.28 -7.56 3.16
C LEU A 488 -15.69 -8.74 4.06
N ALA A 489 -16.19 -8.50 5.27
CA ALA A 489 -16.81 -9.54 6.09
C ALA A 489 -18.23 -9.93 5.62
N LEU A 490 -18.94 -9.04 4.91
CA LEU A 490 -20.23 -9.34 4.28
C LEU A 490 -20.08 -10.06 2.92
N ASP A 491 -19.06 -9.72 2.14
CA ASP A 491 -18.66 -10.44 0.91
C ASP A 491 -17.13 -10.70 0.89
N PRO A 492 -16.66 -11.83 1.47
CA PRO A 492 -15.25 -12.19 1.51
C PRO A 492 -14.62 -12.53 0.16
N GLY A 493 -15.40 -12.61 -0.93
CA GLY A 493 -14.91 -12.91 -2.27
C GLY A 493 -14.72 -11.69 -3.17
N SER A 494 -15.08 -10.49 -2.69
CA SER A 494 -15.17 -9.29 -3.51
C SER A 494 -13.80 -8.73 -3.92
N VAL A 495 -13.52 -8.73 -5.22
CA VAL A 495 -12.31 -8.11 -5.80
C VAL A 495 -12.28 -6.61 -5.48
N TRP A 496 -13.39 -5.90 -5.73
CA TRP A 496 -13.44 -4.44 -5.64
C TRP A 496 -13.45 -3.89 -4.22
N ILE A 497 -14.06 -4.60 -3.25
CA ILE A 497 -13.94 -4.23 -1.83
C ILE A 497 -12.51 -4.48 -1.35
N THR A 498 -11.88 -5.58 -1.77
CA THR A 498 -10.48 -5.89 -1.43
C THR A 498 -9.51 -4.84 -1.99
N TYR A 499 -9.75 -4.39 -3.23
CA TYR A 499 -9.02 -3.29 -3.86
C TYR A 499 -9.19 -1.96 -3.10
N ARG A 500 -10.42 -1.52 -2.83
CA ARG A 500 -10.71 -0.29 -2.06
C ARG A 500 -10.05 -0.32 -0.67
N LEU A 501 -10.22 -1.41 0.06
CA LEU A 501 -9.57 -1.60 1.37
C LEU A 501 -8.04 -1.50 1.27
N SER A 502 -7.44 -2.02 0.19
CA SER A 502 -5.99 -1.94 -0.01
C SER A 502 -5.52 -0.51 -0.31
N GLN A 503 -6.31 0.29 -1.04
CA GLN A 503 -6.05 1.72 -1.22
C GLN A 503 -6.15 2.49 0.10
N ASP A 504 -7.22 2.31 0.87
CA ASP A 504 -7.40 2.95 2.18
C ASP A 504 -6.26 2.62 3.16
N LEU A 505 -5.84 1.35 3.18
CA LEU A 505 -4.72 0.91 4.02
C LEU A 505 -3.40 1.54 3.59
N TRP A 506 -3.15 1.71 2.29
CA TRP A 506 -1.94 2.38 1.81
C TRP A 506 -1.93 3.87 2.18
N GLN A 507 -3.04 4.58 1.98
CA GLN A 507 -3.20 5.99 2.35
C GLN A 507 -3.17 6.21 3.87
N ALA A 508 -3.62 5.22 4.65
CA ALA A 508 -3.45 5.16 6.11
C ALA A 508 -2.02 4.75 6.57
N GLY A 509 -1.06 4.61 5.64
CA GLY A 509 0.33 4.23 5.92
C GLY A 509 0.57 2.73 6.20
N GLN A 510 -0.47 1.90 6.22
CA GLN A 510 -0.43 0.47 6.54
C GLN A 510 -0.06 -0.40 5.32
N ARG A 511 0.95 0.04 4.55
CA ARG A 511 1.34 -0.52 3.23
C ARG A 511 1.48 -2.04 3.22
N SER A 512 2.16 -2.61 4.20
CA SER A 512 2.38 -4.06 4.31
C SER A 512 1.09 -4.88 4.49
N GLN A 513 0.02 -4.30 5.03
CA GLN A 513 -1.30 -4.94 5.07
C GLN A 513 -1.95 -4.94 3.70
N ALA A 514 -1.91 -3.81 2.98
CA ALA A 514 -2.43 -3.69 1.61
C ALA A 514 -1.73 -4.64 0.63
N ASP A 515 -0.39 -4.69 0.67
CA ASP A 515 0.40 -5.60 -0.18
C ASP A 515 0.10 -7.07 0.10
N THR A 516 -0.15 -7.42 1.36
CA THR A 516 -0.52 -8.79 1.75
C THR A 516 -1.94 -9.13 1.32
N LEU A 517 -2.88 -8.18 1.46
CA LEU A 517 -4.27 -8.33 1.07
C LEU A 517 -4.42 -8.56 -0.45
N MET A 518 -3.76 -7.76 -1.28
CA MET A 518 -3.80 -7.93 -2.74
C MET A 518 -3.08 -9.19 -3.24
N ARG A 519 -1.95 -9.59 -2.61
CA ARG A 519 -1.29 -10.87 -2.91
C ARG A 519 -2.16 -12.07 -2.55
N ASN A 520 -2.88 -12.03 -1.42
CA ASN A 520 -3.81 -13.07 -1.04
C ASN A 520 -4.97 -13.19 -2.05
N LEU A 521 -5.52 -12.06 -2.52
CA LEU A 521 -6.53 -12.03 -3.57
C LEU A 521 -6.02 -12.67 -4.87
N ALA A 522 -4.78 -12.35 -5.28
CA ALA A 522 -4.14 -12.95 -6.46
C ALA A 522 -3.96 -14.46 -6.35
N GLN A 523 -3.60 -14.97 -5.16
CA GLN A 523 -3.47 -16.41 -4.92
C GLN A 523 -4.82 -17.14 -4.90
N GLN A 524 -5.89 -16.48 -4.45
CA GLN A 524 -7.25 -17.05 -4.42
C GLN A 524 -7.93 -17.04 -5.79
N LYS A 525 -7.63 -16.06 -6.65
CA LYS A 525 -8.27 -15.84 -7.95
C LYS A 525 -7.25 -15.63 -9.10
N PRO A 526 -6.31 -16.56 -9.36
CA PRO A 526 -5.18 -16.32 -10.27
C PRO A 526 -5.51 -16.21 -11.77
N ASN A 527 -6.72 -16.59 -12.19
CA ASN A 527 -7.19 -16.55 -13.58
C ASN A 527 -8.46 -15.69 -13.75
N ASP A 528 -8.75 -14.82 -12.78
CA ASP A 528 -9.96 -13.98 -12.77
C ASP A 528 -9.66 -12.60 -13.39
N PRO A 529 -10.31 -12.19 -14.49
CA PRO A 529 -9.99 -10.94 -15.16
C PRO A 529 -10.22 -9.68 -14.30
N GLU A 530 -11.18 -9.70 -13.37
CA GLU A 530 -11.37 -8.59 -12.44
C GLU A 530 -10.23 -8.51 -11.43
N GLN A 531 -9.82 -9.63 -10.84
CA GLN A 531 -8.65 -9.69 -9.95
C GLN A 531 -7.40 -9.16 -10.64
N VAL A 532 -7.12 -9.66 -11.85
CA VAL A 532 -5.91 -9.30 -12.60
C VAL A 532 -5.90 -7.82 -12.93
N TYR A 533 -7.05 -7.27 -13.34
CA TYR A 533 -7.19 -5.84 -13.58
C TYR A 533 -7.04 -5.01 -12.28
N ALA A 534 -7.72 -5.37 -11.19
CA ALA A 534 -7.66 -4.65 -9.93
C ALA A 534 -6.27 -4.69 -9.27
N TYR A 535 -5.53 -5.81 -9.38
CA TYR A 535 -4.16 -5.88 -8.89
C TYR A 535 -3.18 -5.16 -9.83
N GLY A 536 -3.41 -5.18 -11.15
CA GLY A 536 -2.69 -4.33 -12.10
C GLY A 536 -2.84 -2.83 -11.79
N LEU A 537 -4.07 -2.38 -11.49
CA LEU A 537 -4.36 -1.02 -11.03
C LEU A 537 -3.65 -0.71 -9.71
N TYR A 538 -3.71 -1.61 -8.73
CA TYR A 538 -3.04 -1.42 -7.43
C TYR A 538 -1.51 -1.33 -7.56
N LEU A 539 -0.90 -2.16 -8.41
CA LEU A 539 0.55 -2.13 -8.63
C LEU A 539 0.96 -0.84 -9.36
N SER A 540 0.21 -0.42 -10.39
CA SER A 540 0.50 0.83 -11.12
C SER A 540 0.27 2.08 -10.27
N GLY A 541 -0.78 2.11 -9.45
CA GLY A 541 -1.08 3.22 -8.53
C GLY A 541 -0.06 3.45 -7.41
N HIS A 542 0.97 2.60 -7.33
CA HIS A 542 2.08 2.68 -6.38
C HIS A 542 3.45 2.53 -7.07
N ASP A 543 3.56 2.99 -8.32
CA ASP A 543 4.78 3.07 -9.14
C ASP A 543 5.43 1.71 -9.49
N GLN A 544 4.68 0.60 -9.42
CA GLN A 544 5.16 -0.75 -9.74
C GLN A 544 4.73 -1.22 -11.13
N ASP A 545 4.73 -0.35 -12.12
CA ASP A 545 4.20 -0.58 -13.48
C ASP A 545 4.75 -1.84 -14.18
N ARG A 546 6.04 -2.17 -13.97
CA ARG A 546 6.61 -3.42 -14.51
C ARG A 546 6.07 -4.68 -13.81
N ALA A 547 5.74 -4.60 -12.52
CA ALA A 547 5.06 -5.68 -11.80
C ALA A 547 3.59 -5.76 -12.21
N ALA A 548 2.92 -4.62 -12.44
CA ALA A 548 1.58 -4.57 -13.02
C ALA A 548 1.53 -5.27 -14.39
N LEU A 549 2.45 -4.93 -15.31
CA LEU A 549 2.59 -5.61 -16.59
C LEU A 549 2.89 -7.10 -16.43
N ALA A 550 3.79 -7.49 -15.52
CA ALA A 550 4.10 -8.90 -15.30
C ALA A 550 2.89 -9.70 -14.78
N HIS A 551 2.10 -9.14 -13.86
CA HIS A 551 0.86 -9.76 -13.36
C HIS A 551 -0.22 -9.82 -14.46
N ILE A 552 -0.44 -8.74 -15.21
CA ILE A 552 -1.46 -8.72 -16.28
C ILE A 552 -1.12 -9.73 -17.39
N ASN A 553 0.16 -9.94 -17.71
CA ASN A 553 0.59 -10.95 -18.68
C ASN A 553 0.51 -12.41 -18.18
N SER A 554 0.13 -12.68 -16.92
CA SER A 554 -0.24 -14.05 -16.51
C SER A 554 -1.62 -14.46 -17.04
N LEU A 555 -2.49 -13.50 -17.34
CA LEU A 555 -3.80 -13.72 -17.94
C LEU A 555 -3.68 -13.85 -19.47
N PRO A 556 -4.21 -14.91 -20.11
CA PRO A 556 -4.19 -15.05 -21.56
C PRO A 556 -4.86 -13.87 -22.28
N ARG A 557 -4.25 -13.35 -23.36
CA ARG A 557 -4.77 -12.18 -24.12
C ARG A 557 -6.22 -12.32 -24.60
N ALA A 558 -6.70 -13.55 -24.84
CA ALA A 558 -8.09 -13.82 -25.20
C ALA A 558 -9.11 -13.53 -24.07
N GLN A 559 -8.65 -13.28 -22.84
CA GLN A 559 -9.45 -12.93 -21.67
C GLN A 559 -9.28 -11.46 -21.25
N TRP A 560 -8.51 -10.66 -22.00
CA TRP A 560 -8.32 -9.24 -21.72
C TRP A 560 -9.53 -8.42 -22.17
N ASN A 561 -10.27 -7.85 -21.22
CA ASN A 561 -11.30 -6.86 -21.51
C ASN A 561 -10.71 -5.50 -21.95
N SER A 562 -11.55 -4.55 -22.36
CA SER A 562 -11.17 -3.20 -22.78
C SER A 562 -10.25 -2.50 -21.78
N ASN A 563 -10.57 -2.59 -20.48
CA ASN A 563 -9.91 -1.85 -19.42
C ASN A 563 -8.50 -2.41 -19.15
N ILE A 564 -8.35 -3.74 -19.26
CA ILE A 564 -7.04 -4.41 -19.24
C ILE A 564 -6.20 -3.97 -20.44
N GLN A 565 -6.78 -3.89 -21.64
CA GLN A 565 -6.06 -3.46 -22.85
C GLN A 565 -5.60 -1.99 -22.74
N GLU A 566 -6.48 -1.11 -22.27
CA GLU A 566 -6.18 0.31 -22.03
C GLU A 566 -5.06 0.48 -20.99
N LEU A 567 -5.14 -0.22 -19.86
CA LEU A 567 -4.11 -0.21 -18.83
C LEU A 567 -2.76 -0.72 -19.37
N VAL A 568 -2.74 -1.83 -20.11
CA VAL A 568 -1.50 -2.37 -20.72
C VAL A 568 -0.90 -1.38 -21.72
N ASN A 569 -1.72 -0.76 -22.58
CA ASN A 569 -1.24 0.22 -23.56
C ASN A 569 -0.62 1.45 -22.88
N ARG A 570 -1.23 1.94 -21.80
CA ARG A 570 -0.68 3.03 -20.96
C ARG A 570 0.68 2.62 -20.38
N LEU A 571 0.72 1.50 -19.64
CA LEU A 571 1.92 0.98 -18.98
C LEU A 571 3.09 0.70 -19.94
N GLN A 572 2.81 0.23 -21.16
CA GLN A 572 3.85 0.04 -22.19
C GLN A 572 4.41 1.37 -22.70
N SER A 573 3.55 2.39 -22.89
CA SER A 573 3.98 3.75 -23.23
C SER A 573 4.82 4.38 -22.12
N ASP A 574 4.42 4.18 -20.86
CA ASP A 574 5.19 4.59 -19.67
C ASP A 574 6.57 3.92 -19.65
N GLN A 575 6.66 2.59 -19.84
CA GLN A 575 7.93 1.86 -19.85
C GLN A 575 8.87 2.29 -21.00
N VAL A 576 8.34 2.67 -22.16
CA VAL A 576 9.12 3.21 -23.28
C VAL A 576 9.72 4.57 -22.91
N LEU A 577 8.91 5.49 -22.36
CA LEU A 577 9.36 6.81 -21.90
C LEU A 577 10.35 6.70 -20.73
N GLU A 578 10.10 5.81 -19.77
CA GLU A 578 10.99 5.49 -18.63
C GLU A 578 12.35 4.94 -19.09
N THR A 579 12.41 4.27 -20.24
CA THR A 579 13.66 3.80 -20.84
C THR A 579 14.37 4.90 -21.63
N ALA A 580 13.62 5.73 -22.36
CA ALA A 580 14.17 6.87 -23.09
C ALA A 580 14.74 7.96 -22.14
N ASN A 581 14.05 8.26 -21.04
CA ASN A 581 14.55 9.16 -19.99
C ASN A 581 15.87 8.65 -19.40
N ARG A 582 15.98 7.37 -19.03
CA ARG A 582 17.24 6.80 -18.51
C ARG A 582 18.38 6.79 -19.53
N LEU A 583 18.08 6.63 -20.82
CA LEU A 583 19.08 6.81 -21.88
C LEU A 583 19.56 8.28 -21.92
N ARG A 584 18.64 9.25 -21.90
CA ARG A 584 18.96 10.69 -21.84
C ARG A 584 19.80 11.05 -20.60
N GLU A 585 19.39 10.61 -19.42
CA GLU A 585 20.13 10.77 -18.15
C GLU A 585 21.54 10.18 -18.20
N SER A 586 21.74 9.08 -18.95
CA SER A 586 23.07 8.47 -19.17
C SER A 586 23.93 9.19 -20.25
N GLY A 587 23.50 10.38 -20.71
CA GLY A 587 24.18 11.16 -21.75
C GLY A 587 23.91 10.70 -23.18
N LYS A 588 22.95 9.78 -23.39
CA LYS A 588 22.62 9.16 -24.69
C LYS A 588 21.32 9.74 -25.29
N GLU A 589 21.11 11.05 -25.19
CA GLU A 589 19.87 11.71 -25.67
C GLU A 589 19.56 11.40 -27.14
N ALA A 590 20.55 11.34 -28.02
CA ALA A 590 20.35 11.00 -29.43
C ALA A 590 19.86 9.55 -29.66
N GLU A 591 20.30 8.59 -28.83
CA GLU A 591 19.77 7.22 -28.86
C GLU A 591 18.33 7.17 -28.32
N ALA A 592 18.03 7.98 -27.30
CA ALA A 592 16.71 8.12 -26.72
C ALA A 592 15.70 8.74 -27.71
N GLU A 593 16.06 9.85 -28.38
CA GLU A 593 15.23 10.44 -29.44
C GLU A 593 14.99 9.44 -30.58
N ALA A 594 16.02 8.70 -31.01
CA ALA A 594 15.90 7.71 -32.07
C ALA A 594 14.98 6.54 -31.67
N MET A 595 15.03 6.09 -30.42
CA MET A 595 14.12 5.08 -29.86
C MET A 595 12.67 5.59 -29.81
N LEU A 596 12.46 6.86 -29.44
CA LEU A 596 11.13 7.48 -29.39
C LEU A 596 10.53 7.70 -30.79
N ARG A 597 11.32 8.18 -31.77
CA ARG A 597 10.88 8.36 -33.17
C ARG A 597 10.62 7.05 -33.93
N GLN A 598 11.03 5.91 -33.39
CA GLN A 598 10.69 4.57 -33.92
C GLN A 598 9.33 4.05 -33.43
N GLN A 599 8.69 4.71 -32.46
CA GLN A 599 7.36 4.33 -32.00
C GLN A 599 6.26 4.83 -32.96
N PRO A 600 5.04 4.26 -32.90
CA PRO A 600 3.88 4.84 -33.60
C PRO A 600 3.66 6.31 -33.19
N PRO A 601 3.21 7.18 -34.13
CA PRO A 601 2.96 8.60 -33.83
C PRO A 601 2.05 8.78 -32.62
N SER A 602 2.54 9.50 -31.62
CA SER A 602 1.91 9.64 -30.31
C SER A 602 2.12 11.04 -29.78
N THR A 603 1.04 11.72 -29.43
CA THR A 603 1.07 13.08 -28.88
C THR A 603 1.90 13.18 -27.61
N ARG A 604 1.89 12.15 -26.74
CA ARG A 604 2.75 12.13 -25.55
C ARG A 604 4.24 12.05 -25.90
N ILE A 605 4.60 11.37 -26.99
CA ILE A 605 5.99 11.28 -27.46
C ILE A 605 6.42 12.60 -28.12
N ASP A 606 5.60 13.18 -28.99
CA ASP A 606 5.91 14.48 -29.60
C ASP A 606 6.03 15.60 -28.55
N LEU A 607 5.15 15.63 -27.54
CA LEU A 607 5.28 16.55 -26.39
C LEU A 607 6.59 16.32 -25.63
N THR A 608 6.95 15.07 -25.32
CA THR A 608 8.21 14.74 -24.64
C THR A 608 9.43 15.21 -25.44
N LEU A 609 9.43 15.01 -26.76
CA LEU A 609 10.50 15.47 -27.65
C LEU A 609 10.54 17.00 -27.77
N ALA A 610 9.38 17.67 -27.70
CA ALA A 610 9.30 19.13 -27.68
C ALA A 610 9.88 19.70 -26.37
N ASP A 611 9.52 19.13 -25.22
CA ASP A 611 10.03 19.52 -23.91
C ASP A 611 11.56 19.33 -23.83
N TRP A 612 12.09 18.23 -24.37
CA TRP A 612 13.54 17.98 -24.43
C TRP A 612 14.25 19.01 -25.31
N ALA A 613 13.71 19.31 -26.51
CA ALA A 613 14.23 20.33 -27.40
C ALA A 613 14.20 21.73 -26.75
N GLN A 614 13.12 22.09 -26.07
CA GLN A 614 12.98 23.34 -25.31
C GLN A 614 14.00 23.44 -24.18
N GLN A 615 14.24 22.36 -23.43
CA GLN A 615 15.24 22.32 -22.36
C GLN A 615 16.67 22.57 -22.85
N ARG A 616 17.01 22.15 -24.07
CA ARG A 616 18.31 22.48 -24.71
C ARG A 616 18.30 23.80 -25.52
N ARG A 617 17.25 24.62 -25.38
CA ARG A 617 16.98 25.86 -26.14
C ARG A 617 16.94 25.69 -27.68
N ASP A 618 16.67 24.48 -28.16
CA ASP A 618 16.41 24.16 -29.57
C ASP A 618 14.96 24.48 -29.93
N TYR A 619 14.66 25.78 -29.98
CA TYR A 619 13.32 26.30 -30.23
C TYR A 619 12.78 25.92 -31.62
N THR A 620 13.65 25.59 -32.58
CA THR A 620 13.24 25.13 -33.91
C THR A 620 12.69 23.71 -33.86
N ALA A 621 13.38 22.77 -33.21
CA ALA A 621 12.86 21.41 -33.03
C ALA A 621 11.63 21.39 -32.10
N ALA A 622 11.62 22.21 -31.04
CA ALA A 622 10.48 22.31 -30.13
C ALA A 622 9.21 22.84 -30.83
N ARG A 623 9.33 23.94 -31.61
CA ARG A 623 8.24 24.46 -32.45
C ARG A 623 7.69 23.40 -33.40
N ALA A 624 8.56 22.64 -34.08
CA ALA A 624 8.15 21.59 -35.01
C ALA A 624 7.42 20.43 -34.31
N ALA A 625 7.90 20.00 -33.13
CA ALA A 625 7.28 18.93 -32.36
C ALA A 625 5.90 19.31 -31.80
N TYR A 626 5.73 20.52 -31.25
CA TYR A 626 4.40 21.02 -30.87
C TYR A 626 3.46 21.19 -32.09
N GLN A 627 3.97 21.62 -33.24
CA GLN A 627 3.19 21.71 -34.48
C GLN A 627 2.73 20.34 -35.01
N ASN A 628 3.52 19.28 -34.84
CA ASN A 628 3.11 17.90 -35.16
C ASN A 628 1.90 17.45 -34.32
N VAL A 629 1.85 17.85 -33.04
CA VAL A 629 0.67 17.61 -32.18
C VAL A 629 -0.52 18.41 -32.69
N LEU A 630 -0.38 19.72 -32.90
CA LEU A 630 -1.47 20.60 -33.33
C LEU A 630 -2.02 20.26 -34.72
N THR A 631 -1.24 19.59 -35.57
CA THR A 631 -1.69 19.06 -36.87
C THR A 631 -2.69 17.91 -36.72
N ARG A 632 -2.61 17.14 -35.62
CA ARG A 632 -3.54 16.04 -35.30
C ARG A 632 -4.64 16.45 -34.33
N GLU A 633 -4.31 17.33 -33.38
CA GLU A 633 -5.18 17.79 -32.30
C GLU A 633 -5.12 19.33 -32.22
N PRO A 634 -5.85 20.07 -33.09
CA PRO A 634 -5.74 21.53 -33.20
C PRO A 634 -6.12 22.32 -31.93
N THR A 635 -6.76 21.68 -30.96
CA THR A 635 -7.20 22.24 -29.67
C THR A 635 -6.43 21.67 -28.47
N ASN A 636 -5.32 20.96 -28.68
CA ASN A 636 -4.51 20.40 -27.58
C ASN A 636 -3.87 21.52 -26.74
N ALA A 637 -4.37 21.72 -25.52
CA ALA A 637 -3.97 22.83 -24.66
C ALA A 637 -2.47 22.79 -24.29
N ASP A 638 -1.89 21.62 -24.04
CA ASP A 638 -0.48 21.51 -23.66
C ASP A 638 0.48 21.80 -24.82
N ALA A 639 0.08 21.50 -26.06
CA ALA A 639 0.83 21.88 -27.25
C ALA A 639 0.70 23.37 -27.61
N ILE A 640 -0.48 23.99 -27.38
CA ILE A 640 -0.63 25.45 -27.52
C ILE A 640 0.20 26.18 -26.46
N LEU A 641 0.17 25.71 -25.20
CA LEU A 641 0.97 26.27 -24.11
C LEU A 641 2.47 26.06 -24.30
N GLY A 642 2.91 24.85 -24.66
CA GLY A 642 4.32 24.59 -24.95
C GLY A 642 4.84 25.44 -26.11
N LEU A 643 4.06 25.60 -27.18
CA LEU A 643 4.41 26.51 -28.27
C LEU A 643 4.44 27.98 -27.81
N THR A 644 3.53 28.39 -26.93
CA THR A 644 3.55 29.73 -26.30
C THR A 644 4.82 29.94 -25.46
N GLU A 645 5.19 28.97 -24.64
CA GLU A 645 6.36 29.01 -23.75
C GLU A 645 7.68 29.01 -24.55
N VAL A 646 7.74 28.28 -25.67
CA VAL A 646 8.86 28.36 -26.63
C VAL A 646 8.91 29.71 -27.34
N ASP A 647 7.76 30.24 -27.78
CA ASP A 647 7.70 31.57 -28.41
C ASP A 647 8.15 32.68 -27.44
N ILE A 648 7.80 32.59 -26.14
CA ILE A 648 8.32 33.45 -25.07
C ILE A 648 9.85 33.27 -24.90
N ALA A 649 10.33 32.03 -24.77
CA ALA A 649 11.75 31.74 -24.56
C ALA A 649 12.64 32.12 -25.77
N ALA A 650 12.06 32.22 -26.96
CA ALA A 650 12.67 32.74 -28.18
C ALA A 650 12.58 34.28 -28.33
N GLY A 651 11.92 34.98 -27.40
CA GLY A 651 11.69 36.43 -27.44
C GLY A 651 10.54 36.89 -28.34
N ASP A 652 9.84 35.97 -28.99
CA ASP A 652 8.75 36.23 -29.94
C ASP A 652 7.42 36.44 -29.22
N THR A 653 7.35 37.50 -28.43
CA THR A 653 6.16 37.88 -27.64
C THR A 653 4.91 38.11 -28.50
N ALA A 654 5.07 38.40 -29.79
CA ALA A 654 3.97 38.55 -30.74
C ALA A 654 3.38 37.20 -31.16
N ALA A 655 4.23 36.22 -31.52
CA ALA A 655 3.78 34.85 -31.78
C ALA A 655 3.17 34.25 -30.51
N ALA A 656 3.84 34.38 -29.36
CA ALA A 656 3.36 33.87 -28.07
C ALA A 656 1.95 34.36 -27.71
N ARG A 657 1.67 35.67 -27.79
CA ARG A 657 0.31 36.21 -27.58
C ARG A 657 -0.69 35.65 -28.60
N SER A 658 -0.27 35.41 -29.84
CA SER A 658 -1.11 34.78 -30.87
C SER A 658 -1.40 33.30 -30.59
N GLN A 659 -0.46 32.54 -30.01
CA GLN A 659 -0.72 31.15 -29.58
C GLN A 659 -1.63 31.14 -28.35
N LEU A 660 -1.32 31.94 -27.33
CA LEU A 660 -2.08 32.00 -26.07
C LEU A 660 -3.57 32.31 -26.31
N ALA A 661 -3.87 33.18 -27.29
CA ALA A 661 -5.23 33.52 -27.71
C ALA A 661 -6.00 32.38 -28.43
N LYS A 662 -5.35 31.25 -28.75
CA LYS A 662 -6.00 30.06 -29.37
C LYS A 662 -6.44 29.00 -28.36
N LEU A 663 -6.08 29.13 -27.08
CA LEU A 663 -6.53 28.20 -26.05
C LEU A 663 -8.06 28.28 -25.89
N PRO A 664 -8.75 27.13 -25.78
CA PRO A 664 -10.18 27.11 -25.47
C PRO A 664 -10.46 27.67 -24.08
N ALA A 665 -11.69 28.13 -23.85
CA ALA A 665 -12.11 28.75 -22.58
C ALA A 665 -11.78 27.88 -21.37
N THR A 666 -11.03 28.44 -20.42
CA THR A 666 -10.32 27.69 -19.36
C THR A 666 -11.17 27.35 -18.13
N ASP A 667 -12.47 27.64 -18.13
CA ASP A 667 -13.34 27.53 -16.94
C ASP A 667 -13.45 26.11 -16.37
N ASN A 668 -13.17 25.07 -17.18
CA ASN A 668 -13.07 23.66 -16.77
C ASN A 668 -11.65 23.07 -16.98
N ALA A 669 -10.61 23.89 -17.16
CA ALA A 669 -9.24 23.42 -17.40
C ALA A 669 -8.54 22.98 -16.10
N SER A 670 -7.55 22.09 -16.21
CA SER A 670 -6.77 21.61 -15.05
C SER A 670 -6.03 22.76 -14.33
N LEU A 671 -5.70 22.57 -13.05
CA LEU A 671 -4.92 23.57 -12.30
C LEU A 671 -3.54 23.76 -12.95
N ASN A 672 -2.93 22.70 -13.49
CA ASN A 672 -1.70 22.75 -14.25
C ASN A 672 -1.83 23.63 -15.51
N THR A 673 -2.89 23.46 -16.29
CA THR A 673 -3.18 24.28 -17.49
C THR A 673 -3.36 25.76 -17.10
N GLN A 674 -4.16 26.03 -16.07
CA GLN A 674 -4.41 27.40 -15.60
C GLN A 674 -3.15 28.06 -15.01
N ARG A 675 -2.28 27.30 -14.33
CA ARG A 675 -0.97 27.76 -13.82
C ARG A 675 -0.04 28.16 -14.97
N ARG A 676 0.07 27.33 -16.01
CA ARG A 676 0.85 27.62 -17.23
C ARG A 676 0.35 28.88 -17.93
N VAL A 677 -0.98 29.04 -18.05
CA VAL A 677 -1.60 30.29 -18.57
C VAL A 677 -1.18 31.51 -17.74
N ALA A 678 -1.26 31.44 -16.41
CA ALA A 678 -0.89 32.56 -15.54
C ALA A 678 0.61 32.91 -15.64
N LEU A 679 1.49 31.92 -15.76
CA LEU A 679 2.93 32.13 -15.99
C LEU A 679 3.21 32.77 -17.35
N ALA A 680 2.58 32.29 -18.42
CA ALA A 680 2.71 32.88 -19.75
C ALA A 680 2.19 34.33 -19.79
N GLN A 681 1.08 34.62 -19.11
CA GLN A 681 0.57 35.99 -18.93
C GLN A 681 1.59 36.88 -18.21
N ALA A 682 2.16 36.40 -17.10
CA ALA A 682 3.18 37.15 -16.35
C ALA A 682 4.43 37.46 -17.19
N GLN A 683 4.95 36.45 -17.91
CA GLN A 683 6.11 36.59 -18.80
C GLN A 683 5.85 37.50 -20.01
N LEU A 684 4.61 37.58 -20.48
CA LEU A 684 4.17 38.52 -21.53
C LEU A 684 3.85 39.92 -20.99
N GLY A 685 4.05 40.18 -19.69
CA GLY A 685 3.80 41.48 -19.06
C GLY A 685 2.33 41.74 -18.69
N ASP A 686 1.43 40.79 -18.94
CA ASP A 686 0.00 40.86 -18.64
C ASP A 686 -0.26 40.51 -17.15
N THR A 687 0.50 41.14 -16.24
CA THR A 687 0.57 40.83 -14.81
C THR A 687 -0.77 40.92 -14.09
N ALA A 688 -1.65 41.83 -14.50
CA ALA A 688 -3.01 41.93 -13.95
C ALA A 688 -3.87 40.69 -14.25
N ALA A 689 -3.69 40.04 -15.41
CA ALA A 689 -4.38 38.80 -15.76
C ALA A 689 -3.77 37.61 -15.00
N ALA A 690 -2.44 37.55 -14.89
CA ALA A 690 -1.74 36.55 -14.09
C ALA A 690 -2.17 36.60 -12.61
N GLN A 691 -2.23 37.79 -12.01
CA GLN A 691 -2.72 38.00 -10.63
C GLN A 691 -4.18 37.57 -10.48
N GLN A 692 -5.08 37.91 -11.41
CA GLN A 692 -6.48 37.47 -11.37
C GLN A 692 -6.61 35.95 -11.45
N THR A 693 -5.71 35.28 -12.15
CA THR A 693 -5.67 33.81 -12.26
C THR A 693 -5.10 33.19 -10.97
N PHE A 694 -3.93 33.63 -10.49
CA PHE A 694 -3.35 33.14 -9.23
C PHE A 694 -4.23 33.39 -8.00
N ASN A 695 -4.94 34.52 -7.94
CA ASN A 695 -5.91 34.81 -6.86
C ASN A 695 -7.08 33.80 -6.79
N LYS A 696 -7.37 33.07 -7.88
CA LYS A 696 -8.33 31.95 -7.89
C LYS A 696 -7.62 30.62 -7.58
N LEU A 697 -6.49 30.37 -8.23
CA LEU A 697 -5.76 29.10 -8.13
C LEU A 697 -5.16 28.84 -6.75
N ILE A 698 -4.60 29.85 -6.09
CA ILE A 698 -3.91 29.69 -4.80
C ILE A 698 -4.90 29.21 -3.70
N PRO A 699 -6.09 29.82 -3.51
CA PRO A 699 -7.11 29.26 -2.62
C PRO A 699 -7.61 27.86 -3.00
N GLN A 700 -7.74 27.57 -4.30
CA GLN A 700 -8.19 26.27 -4.80
C GLN A 700 -7.15 25.16 -4.58
N ALA A 701 -5.86 25.47 -4.71
CA ALA A 701 -4.77 24.54 -4.38
C ALA A 701 -4.67 24.30 -2.86
N LYS A 702 -4.95 25.30 -2.01
CA LYS A 702 -4.96 25.15 -0.54
C LYS A 702 -6.14 24.33 -0.01
N SER A 703 -7.23 24.19 -0.77
CA SER A 703 -8.41 23.40 -0.37
C SER A 703 -8.40 21.95 -0.87
N GLN A 704 -7.49 21.60 -1.80
CA GLN A 704 -7.27 20.24 -2.25
C GLN A 704 -6.31 19.47 -1.33
N PRO A 705 -6.35 18.11 -1.33
CA PRO A 705 -5.32 17.30 -0.71
C PRO A 705 -3.90 17.61 -1.25
N PRO A 706 -2.83 17.36 -0.46
CA PRO A 706 -1.46 17.46 -0.93
C PRO A 706 -1.21 16.64 -2.20
N SER A 707 -0.75 17.31 -3.26
CA SER A 707 -0.47 16.70 -4.56
C SER A 707 0.62 17.49 -5.30
N MET A 708 1.25 16.88 -6.30
CA MET A 708 2.20 17.58 -7.18
C MET A 708 1.55 18.79 -7.87
N GLU A 709 0.28 18.70 -8.27
CA GLU A 709 -0.42 19.79 -8.97
C GLU A 709 -0.69 20.98 -8.05
N SER A 710 -1.22 20.74 -6.84
CA SER A 710 -1.44 21.81 -5.86
C SER A 710 -0.13 22.41 -5.33
N ALA A 711 0.92 21.59 -5.17
CA ALA A 711 2.25 22.04 -4.81
C ALA A 711 2.89 22.95 -5.88
N MET A 712 2.79 22.60 -7.17
CA MET A 712 3.31 23.44 -8.25
C MET A 712 2.56 24.76 -8.35
N VAL A 713 1.22 24.78 -8.20
CA VAL A 713 0.43 26.02 -8.15
C VAL A 713 0.92 26.95 -7.04
N LEU A 714 1.18 26.42 -5.85
CA LEU A 714 1.63 27.23 -4.72
C LEU A 714 3.09 27.69 -4.87
N ARG A 715 3.97 26.84 -5.41
CA ARG A 715 5.37 27.20 -5.72
C ARG A 715 5.44 28.36 -6.73
N ASP A 716 4.76 28.21 -7.86
CA ASP A 716 4.81 29.19 -8.95
C ASP A 716 3.99 30.45 -8.60
N GLY A 717 2.91 30.30 -7.81
CA GLY A 717 2.18 31.40 -7.21
C GLY A 717 3.03 32.23 -6.26
N ALA A 718 3.82 31.61 -5.39
CA ALA A 718 4.76 32.31 -4.51
C ALA A 718 5.87 33.05 -5.29
N LYS A 719 6.36 32.48 -6.41
CA LYS A 719 7.28 33.19 -7.31
C LYS A 719 6.64 34.44 -7.92
N PHE A 720 5.39 34.31 -8.37
CA PHE A 720 4.64 35.43 -8.92
C PHE A 720 4.34 36.50 -7.85
N GLU A 721 3.95 36.12 -6.63
CA GLU A 721 3.75 37.04 -5.49
C GLU A 721 5.03 37.83 -5.16
N ALA A 722 6.20 37.17 -5.15
CA ALA A 722 7.48 37.84 -4.95
C ALA A 722 7.84 38.79 -6.11
N GLN A 723 7.65 38.38 -7.37
CA GLN A 723 7.88 39.20 -8.56
C GLN A 723 6.91 40.39 -8.65
N ALA A 724 5.69 40.25 -8.15
CA ALA A 724 4.69 41.33 -8.05
C ALA A 724 4.98 42.31 -6.90
N GLY A 725 6.00 42.06 -6.08
CA GLY A 725 6.42 42.95 -5.00
C GLY A 725 5.87 42.62 -3.60
N ASP A 726 5.23 41.46 -3.41
CA ASP A 726 4.85 40.96 -2.08
C ASP A 726 5.60 39.65 -1.72
N PRO A 727 6.91 39.75 -1.42
CA PRO A 727 7.70 38.60 -0.98
C PRO A 727 7.28 38.09 0.41
N LYS A 728 6.47 38.83 1.17
CA LYS A 728 5.95 38.37 2.47
C LYS A 728 4.80 37.40 2.29
N GLN A 729 3.85 37.73 1.41
CA GLN A 729 2.79 36.80 1.01
C GLN A 729 3.38 35.59 0.29
N ALA A 730 4.40 35.76 -0.55
CA ALA A 730 5.14 34.65 -1.16
C ALA A 730 5.72 33.67 -0.13
N LEU A 731 6.37 34.16 0.94
CA LEU A 731 6.88 33.30 2.01
C LEU A 731 5.77 32.56 2.75
N GLU A 732 4.61 33.17 2.97
CA GLU A 732 3.43 32.48 3.50
C GLU A 732 2.88 31.43 2.53
N THR A 733 2.87 31.70 1.23
CA THR A 733 2.47 30.71 0.21
C THR A 733 3.49 29.57 0.09
N TYR A 734 4.79 29.80 0.32
CA TYR A 734 5.79 28.72 0.45
C TYR A 734 5.55 27.83 1.67
N LYS A 735 5.08 28.38 2.81
CA LYS A 735 4.69 27.56 3.98
C LYS A 735 3.54 26.59 3.64
N ASP A 736 2.63 27.00 2.75
CA ASP A 736 1.57 26.13 2.22
C ASP A 736 2.10 25.16 1.15
N ALA A 737 3.02 25.60 0.28
CA ALA A 737 3.67 24.74 -0.72
C ALA A 737 4.46 23.59 -0.08
N MET A 738 5.08 23.80 1.09
CA MET A 738 5.73 22.74 1.87
C MET A 738 4.75 21.66 2.38
N VAL A 739 3.49 22.03 2.64
CA VAL A 739 2.45 21.05 3.01
C VAL A 739 1.97 20.31 1.76
N ALA A 740 1.64 21.04 0.69
CA ALA A 740 1.13 20.44 -0.55
C ALA A 740 2.15 19.51 -1.23
N SER A 741 3.45 19.83 -1.18
CA SER A 741 4.53 18.98 -1.69
C SER A 741 4.89 17.81 -0.77
N GLY A 742 4.36 17.75 0.45
CA GLY A 742 4.75 16.74 1.43
C GLY A 742 6.21 16.86 1.88
N VAL A 743 6.74 18.08 1.99
CA VAL A 743 7.94 18.41 2.78
C VAL A 743 7.63 18.35 4.28
N THR A 744 6.39 18.68 4.66
CA THR A 744 5.81 18.51 6.01
C THR A 744 4.33 18.13 5.91
N THR A 745 3.78 17.48 6.94
CA THR A 745 2.33 17.25 7.06
C THR A 745 1.59 18.42 7.72
N THR A 746 2.32 19.39 8.26
CA THR A 746 1.78 20.46 9.11
C THR A 746 2.41 21.79 8.72
N ARG A 747 1.58 22.80 8.45
CA ARG A 747 2.03 24.15 8.09
C ARG A 747 2.91 24.73 9.21
N PRO A 748 4.16 25.13 8.94
CA PRO A 748 5.00 25.77 9.96
C PRO A 748 4.40 27.13 10.35
N GLN A 749 4.35 27.39 11.65
CA GLN A 749 3.76 28.62 12.21
C GLN A 749 4.82 29.69 12.50
N ASP A 750 6.08 29.29 12.62
CA ASP A 750 7.22 30.12 13.00
C ASP A 750 8.38 29.99 11.97
N ASN A 751 9.31 30.95 12.02
CA ASN A 751 10.45 31.03 11.11
C ASN A 751 11.50 29.91 11.32
N ASP A 752 11.69 29.45 12.55
CA ASP A 752 12.68 28.44 12.88
C ASP A 752 12.26 27.06 12.34
N THR A 753 10.99 26.69 12.50
CA THR A 753 10.41 25.49 11.87
C THR A 753 10.40 25.61 10.35
N PHE A 754 10.00 26.77 9.79
CA PHE A 754 9.97 26.98 8.35
C PHE A 754 11.36 26.88 7.71
N THR A 755 12.35 27.61 8.22
CA THR A 755 13.71 27.57 7.66
C THR A 755 14.40 26.24 7.96
N ARG A 756 14.13 25.58 9.09
CA ARG A 756 14.60 24.20 9.34
C ARG A 756 14.08 23.21 8.30
N LEU A 757 12.88 23.42 7.75
CA LEU A 757 12.32 22.61 6.66
C LEU A 757 12.94 22.91 5.28
N THR A 758 13.65 24.03 5.07
CA THR A 758 14.36 24.30 3.81
C THR A 758 15.73 23.62 3.70
N ARG A 759 16.21 22.95 4.77
CA ARG A 759 17.42 22.11 4.70
C ARG A 759 17.29 21.02 3.64
N ASN A 760 18.35 20.82 2.87
CA ASN A 760 18.38 19.77 1.85
C ASN A 760 18.16 18.36 2.43
N ASP A 761 17.41 17.51 1.73
CA ASP A 761 17.45 16.05 1.89
C ASP A 761 17.96 15.42 0.58
N GLU A 762 18.79 14.39 0.68
CA GLU A 762 19.30 13.63 -0.48
C GLU A 762 18.24 12.68 -1.05
N LYS A 763 17.09 12.52 -0.37
CA LYS A 763 15.93 11.72 -0.78
C LYS A 763 14.80 12.53 -1.40
N ASP A 764 14.93 13.85 -1.47
CA ASP A 764 13.91 14.70 -2.09
C ASP A 764 13.82 14.44 -3.60
N ASP A 765 12.60 14.36 -4.11
CA ASP A 765 12.32 14.55 -5.54
C ASP A 765 12.61 16.01 -5.97
N TRP A 766 12.60 16.26 -7.28
CA TRP A 766 12.90 17.57 -7.86
C TRP A 766 11.97 18.68 -7.36
N LEU A 767 10.71 18.36 -7.01
CA LEU A 767 9.70 19.32 -6.60
C LEU A 767 9.90 19.72 -5.14
N LYS A 768 10.12 18.76 -4.24
CA LYS A 768 10.50 19.04 -2.84
C LYS A 768 11.80 19.82 -2.77
N ARG A 769 12.83 19.36 -3.50
CA ARG A 769 14.13 20.05 -3.59
C ARG A 769 13.96 21.49 -4.10
N GLY A 770 13.12 21.70 -5.11
CA GLY A 770 12.79 23.01 -5.65
C GLY A 770 12.05 23.90 -4.66
N VAL A 771 11.00 23.40 -3.99
CA VAL A 771 10.25 24.13 -2.96
C VAL A 771 11.14 24.51 -1.78
N ARG A 772 12.07 23.64 -1.36
CA ARG A 772 13.05 23.97 -0.30
C ARG A 772 14.04 25.04 -0.73
N SER A 773 14.63 24.94 -1.92
CA SER A 773 15.59 25.94 -2.41
C SER A 773 14.91 27.29 -2.58
N ASP A 774 13.86 27.38 -3.41
CA ASP A 774 13.22 28.67 -3.70
C ASP A 774 12.74 29.38 -2.41
N ALA A 775 12.28 28.62 -1.41
CA ALA A 775 11.91 29.14 -0.09
C ALA A 775 13.12 29.56 0.77
N ALA A 776 14.24 28.82 0.75
CA ALA A 776 15.50 29.21 1.40
C ALA A 776 16.05 30.51 0.79
N ASP A 777 16.07 30.56 -0.53
CA ASP A 777 16.71 31.60 -1.33
C ASP A 777 15.91 32.91 -1.17
N LEU A 778 14.58 32.87 -1.31
CA LEU A 778 13.72 34.03 -1.00
C LEU A 778 13.83 34.46 0.47
N TYR A 779 13.84 33.53 1.44
CA TYR A 779 13.94 33.89 2.85
C TYR A 779 15.26 34.60 3.17
N ARG A 780 16.38 34.09 2.66
CA ARG A 780 17.71 34.70 2.79
C ARG A 780 17.82 36.03 2.05
N GLN A 781 17.16 36.16 0.90
CA GLN A 781 17.06 37.41 0.15
C GLN A 781 16.28 38.48 0.94
N GLN A 782 15.27 38.09 1.72
CA GLN A 782 14.43 38.97 2.55
C GLN A 782 14.94 39.28 3.97
N ASP A 783 15.90 38.53 4.52
CA ASP A 783 16.37 38.75 5.88
C ASP A 783 17.25 40.02 6.02
N LEU A 784 17.17 40.69 7.17
CA LEU A 784 18.04 41.81 7.52
C LEU A 784 19.24 41.27 8.30
N ASN A 785 20.43 41.34 7.71
CA ASN A 785 21.67 40.92 8.36
C ASN A 785 22.48 42.13 8.81
N VAL A 786 23.15 41.99 9.96
CA VAL A 786 24.20 42.92 10.42
C VAL A 786 25.45 42.10 10.72
N THR A 787 26.55 42.39 10.04
CA THR A 787 27.85 41.72 10.26
C THR A 787 28.87 42.71 10.79
N LEU A 788 29.48 42.40 11.94
CA LEU A 788 30.64 43.09 12.49
C LEU A 788 31.84 42.16 12.39
N GLU A 789 32.93 42.63 11.78
CA GLU A 789 34.15 41.87 11.55
C GLU A 789 35.39 42.69 11.90
N HIS A 790 36.44 42.03 12.38
CA HIS A 790 37.76 42.61 12.53
C HIS A 790 38.79 41.70 11.87
N ASP A 791 39.57 42.26 10.96
CA ASP A 791 40.66 41.62 10.25
C ASP A 791 42.00 42.25 10.66
N TYR A 792 42.95 41.41 11.06
CA TYR A 792 44.34 41.75 11.28
C TYR A 792 45.19 41.19 10.13
N TRP A 793 45.82 42.08 9.38
CA TRP A 793 46.48 41.75 8.13
C TRP A 793 47.82 42.47 7.95
N GLY A 794 48.67 41.96 7.07
CA GLY A 794 49.94 42.61 6.76
C GLY A 794 51.00 41.72 6.13
N SER A 795 52.22 42.25 6.08
CA SER A 795 53.38 41.66 5.41
C SER A 795 54.67 42.18 6.04
N SER A 796 55.72 41.35 6.03
CA SER A 796 57.05 41.74 6.55
C SER A 796 57.82 42.57 5.52
N GLY A 797 58.46 43.65 5.98
CA GLY A 797 59.27 44.52 5.13
C GLY A 797 60.12 45.49 5.94
N THR A 798 60.44 46.65 5.38
CA THR A 798 61.28 47.68 6.00
C THR A 798 60.46 48.66 6.83
N GLY A 799 60.93 48.94 8.05
CA GLY A 799 60.34 49.95 8.93
C GLY A 799 60.34 51.35 8.30
N GLY A 800 59.18 52.00 8.31
CA GLY A 800 58.93 53.30 7.67
C GLY A 800 57.99 53.22 6.46
N TYR A 801 57.87 52.07 5.80
CA TYR A 801 57.05 51.97 4.57
C TYR A 801 56.50 50.59 4.21
N SER A 802 57.11 49.48 4.64
CA SER A 802 56.72 48.13 4.24
C SER A 802 56.70 47.06 5.35
N ASP A 803 57.06 47.38 6.60
CA ASP A 803 56.86 46.50 7.77
C ASP A 803 55.37 46.52 8.24
N LEU A 804 54.46 46.17 7.33
CA LEU A 804 53.03 46.42 7.44
C LEU A 804 52.34 45.53 8.49
N LYS A 805 51.72 46.20 9.46
CA LYS A 805 50.78 45.64 10.44
C LYS A 805 49.53 46.51 10.40
N ALA A 806 48.42 45.94 9.93
CA ALA A 806 47.20 46.66 9.68
C ALA A 806 45.99 46.00 10.35
N HIS A 807 44.98 46.82 10.62
CA HIS A 807 43.72 46.42 11.22
C HIS A 807 42.58 47.04 10.42
N THR A 808 41.63 46.23 9.97
CA THR A 808 40.38 46.69 9.35
C THR A 808 39.22 46.22 10.20
N THR A 809 38.40 47.16 10.72
CA THR A 809 37.15 46.83 11.41
C THR A 809 35.97 47.19 10.51
N MET A 810 35.19 46.20 10.11
CA MET A 810 34.11 46.31 9.14
C MET A 810 32.75 46.19 9.84
N LEU A 811 31.83 47.10 9.55
CA LEU A 811 30.41 46.98 9.88
C LEU A 811 29.60 47.03 8.60
N GLN A 812 28.85 45.97 8.32
CA GLN A 812 27.95 45.86 7.18
C GLN A 812 26.51 45.61 7.64
N VAL A 813 25.55 46.27 6.98
CA VAL A 813 24.11 45.99 7.07
C VAL A 813 23.61 45.58 5.70
N ASP A 814 23.01 44.40 5.58
CA ASP A 814 22.48 43.84 4.33
C ASP A 814 20.95 43.68 4.43
N ALA A 815 20.20 44.23 3.46
CA ALA A 815 18.74 44.26 3.47
C ALA A 815 18.14 43.98 2.08
N PRO A 816 16.91 43.43 1.97
CA PRO A 816 16.24 43.26 0.69
C PRO A 816 15.99 44.58 -0.04
N TYR A 817 16.17 44.58 -1.35
CA TYR A 817 15.65 45.62 -2.24
C TYR A 817 15.38 45.03 -3.62
N SER A 818 14.12 45.12 -4.10
CA SER A 818 13.65 44.39 -5.28
C SER A 818 13.91 42.87 -5.15
N ASP A 819 14.41 42.22 -6.20
CA ASP A 819 14.85 40.82 -6.24
C ASP A 819 16.26 40.58 -5.65
N GLY A 820 17.02 41.66 -5.38
CA GLY A 820 18.37 41.60 -4.84
C GLY A 820 18.48 42.02 -3.36
N ARG A 821 19.71 42.31 -2.95
CA ARG A 821 20.05 42.83 -1.61
C ARG A 821 20.88 44.10 -1.72
N MET A 822 20.46 45.16 -1.02
CA MET A 822 21.28 46.34 -0.74
C MET A 822 22.23 46.02 0.42
N PHE A 823 23.42 46.62 0.39
CA PHE A 823 24.34 46.66 1.53
C PHE A 823 24.77 48.10 1.84
N PHE A 824 25.00 48.37 3.12
CA PHE A 824 25.63 49.58 3.62
C PHE A 824 26.84 49.17 4.45
N ARG A 825 28.01 49.75 4.17
CA ARG A 825 29.29 49.37 4.75
C ARG A 825 30.03 50.57 5.35
N SER A 826 30.72 50.33 6.46
CA SER A 826 31.83 51.15 6.91
C SER A 826 33.04 50.28 7.26
N ASP A 827 34.23 50.72 6.83
CA ASP A 827 35.52 50.06 7.05
C ASP A 827 36.45 51.06 7.76
N PHE A 828 36.80 50.77 9.02
CA PHE A 828 37.77 51.54 9.80
C PHE A 828 39.14 50.90 9.66
N VAL A 829 40.05 51.55 8.94
CA VAL A 829 41.38 51.03 8.59
C VAL A 829 42.45 51.78 9.38
N ASN A 830 43.35 51.04 10.02
CA ASN A 830 44.63 51.55 10.52
C ASN A 830 45.78 50.74 9.91
N MET A 831 46.82 51.42 9.43
CA MET A 831 48.02 50.81 8.89
C MET A 831 49.24 51.37 9.62
N ASN A 832 50.03 50.51 10.24
CA ASN A 832 51.33 50.84 10.81
C ASN A 832 52.41 50.15 9.98
N VAL A 833 53.41 50.90 9.52
CA VAL A 833 54.52 50.37 8.70
C VAL A 833 55.87 50.51 9.43
N GLY A 834 55.85 50.69 10.74
CA GLY A 834 57.04 50.76 11.59
C GLY A 834 57.70 52.15 11.64
N SER A 835 59.02 52.15 11.79
CA SER A 835 59.84 53.36 11.86
C SER A 835 61.16 53.16 11.12
N PHE A 836 61.67 54.23 10.50
CA PHE A 836 62.95 54.20 9.78
C PHE A 836 64.12 53.84 10.72
N SER A 837 65.09 53.10 10.16
CA SER A 837 66.37 52.82 10.83
C SER A 837 67.27 54.04 10.69
N THR A 838 67.81 54.52 11.81
CA THR A 838 68.54 55.81 11.84
C THR A 838 70.04 55.64 12.00
N ASN A 839 70.81 56.44 11.27
CA ASN A 839 72.22 56.67 11.50
C ASN A 839 72.47 57.44 12.82
N ALA A 840 73.75 57.71 13.14
CA ALA A 840 74.14 58.37 14.39
C ALA A 840 73.58 59.80 14.55
N ASP A 841 73.31 60.50 13.43
CA ASP A 841 72.71 61.84 13.42
C ASP A 841 71.17 61.81 13.52
N GLY A 842 70.57 60.62 13.69
CA GLY A 842 69.12 60.44 13.78
C GLY A 842 68.40 60.49 12.43
N LYS A 843 69.14 60.42 11.32
CA LYS A 843 68.63 60.50 9.94
C LYS A 843 68.59 59.14 9.24
N TRP A 844 67.99 59.08 8.05
CA TRP A 844 67.93 57.88 7.22
C TRP A 844 68.02 58.20 5.72
N ASP A 845 68.52 57.23 4.95
CA ASP A 845 68.87 57.28 3.53
C ASP A 845 68.17 56.18 2.70
N ASP A 846 67.10 55.58 3.24
CA ASP A 846 66.24 54.58 2.57
C ASP A 846 65.83 54.98 1.14
N ASN A 847 65.56 53.99 0.28
CA ASN A 847 64.94 54.18 -1.04
C ASN A 847 63.43 54.49 -0.93
N TRP A 848 63.15 55.60 -0.24
CA TRP A 848 61.83 56.09 0.13
C TRP A 848 61.81 57.62 0.02
N GLY A 849 60.69 58.20 -0.42
CA GLY A 849 60.55 59.66 -0.53
C GLY A 849 61.69 60.26 -1.37
N THR A 850 62.37 61.28 -0.85
CA THR A 850 63.61 61.85 -1.45
C THR A 850 64.89 61.56 -0.66
N CYS A 851 64.90 60.53 0.19
CA CYS A 851 65.98 60.32 1.16
C CYS A 851 67.33 59.89 0.54
N THR A 852 67.34 59.30 -0.66
CA THR A 852 68.58 59.01 -1.42
C THR A 852 69.16 60.21 -2.16
N LEU A 853 68.52 61.39 -2.07
CA LEU A 853 69.05 62.68 -2.56
C LEU A 853 69.57 63.55 -1.42
N GLN A 854 68.99 63.41 -0.23
CA GLN A 854 69.42 64.07 1.01
C GLN A 854 68.87 63.32 2.23
N ASP A 855 69.73 62.99 3.20
CA ASP A 855 69.37 62.31 4.45
C ASP A 855 68.13 62.91 5.13
N CYS A 856 67.09 62.09 5.28
CA CYS A 856 65.79 62.47 5.81
C CYS A 856 65.75 62.55 7.34
N SER A 857 64.88 63.41 7.87
CA SER A 857 64.59 63.50 9.31
C SER A 857 63.18 64.03 9.63
N GLY A 858 62.75 63.87 10.89
CA GLY A 858 61.55 64.49 11.46
C GLY A 858 60.27 63.64 11.50
N ASN A 859 60.00 62.80 10.48
CA ASN A 859 58.81 61.93 10.39
C ASN A 859 59.15 60.43 10.52
N ARG A 860 59.98 60.07 11.52
CA ARG A 860 60.60 58.75 11.64
C ARG A 860 59.62 57.57 11.74
N SER A 861 58.52 57.73 12.48
CA SER A 861 57.47 56.71 12.60
C SER A 861 56.39 56.94 11.56
N GLN A 862 55.92 55.87 10.92
CA GLN A 862 54.99 55.94 9.79
C GLN A 862 53.79 55.03 10.03
N SER A 863 52.62 55.66 10.14
CA SER A 863 51.32 55.02 10.33
C SER A 863 50.22 55.99 9.95
N ASP A 864 49.10 55.48 9.44
CA ASP A 864 47.93 56.29 9.08
C ASP A 864 46.63 55.57 9.47
N SER A 865 45.51 56.29 9.53
CA SER A 865 44.20 55.73 9.88
C SER A 865 43.05 56.53 9.28
N GLY A 866 42.00 55.85 8.82
CA GLY A 866 40.80 56.50 8.30
C GLY A 866 39.57 55.60 8.31
N ALA A 867 38.43 56.18 7.97
CA ALA A 867 37.16 55.47 7.83
C ALA A 867 36.62 55.61 6.40
N SER A 868 36.43 54.48 5.72
CA SER A 868 35.75 54.41 4.43
C SER A 868 34.28 54.03 4.61
N VAL A 869 33.42 54.51 3.73
CA VAL A 869 32.01 54.11 3.64
C VAL A 869 31.67 53.66 2.23
N ALA A 870 30.74 52.70 2.10
CA ALA A 870 30.24 52.25 0.81
C ALA A 870 28.76 51.87 0.88
N VAL A 871 28.09 51.98 -0.26
CA VAL A 871 26.71 51.52 -0.49
C VAL A 871 26.65 50.83 -1.85
N GLY A 872 25.84 49.79 -1.95
CA GLY A 872 25.63 49.09 -3.21
C GLY A 872 24.53 48.06 -3.12
N TRP A 873 24.38 47.28 -4.18
CA TRP A 873 23.34 46.27 -4.32
C TRP A 873 23.77 45.16 -5.30
N ARG A 874 23.20 43.97 -5.14
CA ARG A 874 23.35 42.84 -6.07
C ARG A 874 22.11 41.95 -6.15
N ASN A 875 21.81 41.47 -7.35
CA ASN A 875 21.05 40.22 -7.59
C ASN A 875 21.93 39.25 -8.39
N ASP A 876 21.34 38.20 -8.97
CA ASP A 876 22.08 37.20 -9.77
C ASP A 876 22.55 37.73 -11.14
N VAL A 877 21.94 38.80 -11.65
CA VAL A 877 22.15 39.35 -13.00
C VAL A 877 23.12 40.52 -12.99
N TRP A 878 23.07 41.41 -12.00
CA TRP A 878 23.93 42.58 -11.93
C TRP A 878 24.23 43.01 -10.50
N SER A 879 25.35 43.72 -10.34
CA SER A 879 25.72 44.35 -9.07
C SER A 879 26.30 45.73 -9.30
N TRP A 880 26.21 46.60 -8.30
CA TRP A 880 26.93 47.87 -8.27
C TRP A 880 27.31 48.25 -6.85
N ASP A 881 28.37 49.05 -6.72
CA ASP A 881 28.75 49.71 -5.48
C ASP A 881 29.43 51.06 -5.73
N ILE A 882 29.30 51.96 -4.76
CA ILE A 882 30.04 53.22 -4.70
C ILE A 882 30.40 53.54 -3.25
N GLY A 883 31.61 54.04 -3.05
CA GLY A 883 32.15 54.35 -1.73
C GLY A 883 33.39 55.21 -1.78
N THR A 884 34.13 55.26 -0.67
CA THR A 884 35.38 56.00 -0.55
C THR A 884 36.54 55.09 -0.16
N THR A 885 37.77 55.52 -0.40
CA THR A 885 38.92 55.05 0.38
C THR A 885 38.89 55.65 1.80
N PRO A 886 39.71 55.18 2.76
CA PRO A 886 39.60 55.61 4.16
C PRO A 886 39.82 57.12 4.36
N MET A 887 38.77 57.82 4.79
CA MET A 887 38.82 59.24 5.12
C MET A 887 39.66 59.47 6.37
N GLY A 888 40.80 60.13 6.20
CA GLY A 888 41.86 60.30 7.23
C GLY A 888 43.24 60.16 6.61
N PHE A 889 43.38 59.22 5.66
CA PHE A 889 44.59 58.99 4.89
C PHE A 889 45.05 60.21 4.08
N ASN A 890 46.33 60.19 3.68
CA ASN A 890 46.94 61.27 2.91
C ASN A 890 46.28 61.60 1.56
N VAL A 891 45.70 60.59 0.90
CA VAL A 891 45.05 60.64 -0.41
C VAL A 891 43.73 59.87 -0.32
N VAL A 892 42.61 60.56 -0.57
CA VAL A 892 41.24 60.02 -0.44
C VAL A 892 40.51 60.16 -1.77
N ASP A 893 39.86 59.08 -2.21
CA ASP A 893 39.16 58.97 -3.49
C ASP A 893 37.75 58.40 -3.33
N VAL A 894 36.89 58.70 -4.30
CA VAL A 894 35.68 57.91 -4.59
C VAL A 894 36.09 56.69 -5.42
N VAL A 895 35.55 55.54 -5.06
CA VAL A 895 35.80 54.20 -5.62
C VAL A 895 34.45 53.49 -5.83
N GLY A 896 34.43 52.41 -6.62
CA GLY A 896 33.17 51.72 -6.93
C GLY A 896 33.32 50.63 -7.98
N GLY A 897 32.22 49.98 -8.32
CA GLY A 897 32.15 48.97 -9.36
C GLY A 897 30.75 48.76 -9.91
N ILE A 898 30.66 48.19 -11.10
CA ILE A 898 29.42 47.67 -11.70
C ILE A 898 29.73 46.37 -12.46
N SER A 899 28.86 45.37 -12.32
CA SER A 899 28.97 44.08 -13.03
C SER A 899 27.63 43.66 -13.64
N TYR A 900 27.70 42.89 -14.71
CA TYR A 900 26.55 42.24 -15.36
C TYR A 900 26.93 40.82 -15.77
N SER A 901 26.03 39.86 -15.52
CA SER A 901 26.20 38.43 -15.78
C SER A 901 24.99 37.85 -16.52
N ASP A 902 25.26 36.92 -17.45
CA ASP A 902 24.25 36.21 -18.27
C ASP A 902 24.84 34.91 -18.87
N ASP A 903 24.01 34.04 -19.44
CA ASP A 903 24.37 32.70 -19.95
C ASP A 903 24.16 32.57 -21.47
N ILE A 904 25.27 32.59 -22.23
CA ILE A 904 25.28 32.34 -23.68
C ILE A 904 25.24 30.83 -23.93
N GLY A 905 24.04 30.27 -23.80
CA GLY A 905 23.83 28.81 -23.87
C GLY A 905 24.38 28.14 -22.61
N PRO A 906 25.42 27.30 -22.70
CA PRO A 906 26.07 26.68 -21.54
C PRO A 906 27.30 27.45 -21.02
N LEU A 907 27.63 28.61 -21.61
CA LEU A 907 28.77 29.45 -21.21
C LEU A 907 28.25 30.69 -20.48
N GLY A 908 28.44 30.71 -19.16
CA GLY A 908 28.20 31.88 -18.34
C GLY A 908 29.30 32.93 -18.55
N TYR A 909 28.94 34.19 -18.48
CA TYR A 909 29.90 35.29 -18.50
C TYR A 909 29.55 36.38 -17.49
N THR A 910 30.58 37.11 -17.03
CA THR A 910 30.43 38.33 -16.24
C THR A 910 31.32 39.41 -16.83
N VAL A 911 30.75 40.54 -17.22
CA VAL A 911 31.49 41.78 -17.51
C VAL A 911 31.46 42.70 -16.30
N ASN A 912 32.54 43.43 -16.05
CA ASN A 912 32.59 44.45 -15.02
C ASN A 912 33.43 45.67 -15.43
N ALA A 913 33.13 46.81 -14.80
CA ALA A 913 33.95 48.01 -14.78
C ALA A 913 34.11 48.47 -13.33
N HIS A 914 35.32 48.85 -12.93
CA HIS A 914 35.63 49.14 -11.53
C HIS A 914 36.69 50.24 -11.35
N ARG A 915 36.63 50.90 -10.19
CA ARG A 915 37.67 51.79 -9.66
C ARG A 915 37.99 51.35 -8.24
N ARG A 916 39.16 50.77 -8.01
CA ARG A 916 39.58 50.20 -6.71
C ARG A 916 40.91 50.76 -6.23
N PRO A 917 41.17 50.87 -4.92
CA PRO A 917 42.50 51.22 -4.41
C PRO A 917 43.48 50.03 -4.59
N ILE A 918 44.78 50.28 -4.38
CA ILE A 918 45.75 49.20 -4.16
C ILE A 918 46.10 49.16 -2.66
N SER A 919 45.63 48.14 -1.95
CA SER A 919 45.73 47.98 -0.49
C SER A 919 47.12 47.59 0.04
N SER A 920 47.95 46.95 -0.80
CA SER A 920 49.17 46.20 -0.40
C SER A 920 50.26 46.96 0.38
N SER A 921 50.22 48.29 0.42
CA SER A 921 51.14 49.10 1.24
C SER A 921 50.50 50.42 1.64
N LEU A 922 51.01 51.08 2.69
CA LEU A 922 50.51 52.39 3.11
C LEU A 922 50.65 53.44 1.99
N LEU A 923 51.76 53.42 1.25
CA LEU A 923 51.99 54.30 0.11
C LEU A 923 50.98 54.04 -1.01
N ALA A 924 50.74 52.78 -1.37
CA ALA A 924 49.80 52.42 -2.43
C ALA A 924 48.35 52.76 -2.03
N PHE A 925 47.95 52.51 -0.79
CA PHE A 925 46.55 52.64 -0.37
C PHE A 925 46.20 54.09 -0.01
N GLY A 926 46.84 54.63 1.03
CA GLY A 926 46.55 55.95 1.60
C GLY A 926 47.51 57.06 1.15
N GLY A 927 48.68 56.69 0.66
CA GLY A 927 49.77 57.64 0.37
C GLY A 927 50.56 58.03 1.61
N GLN A 928 51.80 58.48 1.39
CA GLN A 928 52.67 59.02 2.44
C GLN A 928 53.03 60.49 2.15
N LYS A 929 53.73 61.11 3.09
CA LYS A 929 54.27 62.48 2.97
C LYS A 929 55.77 62.45 3.19
N ASP A 930 56.51 62.99 2.22
CA ASP A 930 57.98 63.05 2.20
C ASP A 930 58.49 63.81 3.42
N SER A 931 59.74 63.56 3.81
CA SER A 931 60.28 64.09 5.06
C SER A 931 60.22 65.63 5.13
N PRO A 932 59.88 66.21 6.29
CA PRO A 932 59.79 67.66 6.46
C PRO A 932 61.14 68.37 6.35
N SER A 933 62.26 67.64 6.42
CA SER A 933 63.60 68.11 6.05
C SER A 933 63.81 68.27 4.54
N ASN A 934 63.00 67.58 3.73
CA ASN A 934 63.16 67.46 2.28
C ASN A 934 61.99 68.16 1.56
N THR A 935 61.28 67.48 0.65
CA THR A 935 60.24 68.16 -0.17
C THR A 935 58.91 68.37 0.56
N GLY A 936 58.63 67.58 1.61
CA GLY A 936 57.36 67.59 2.32
C GLY A 936 56.12 67.25 1.47
N LYS A 937 56.28 66.75 0.23
CA LYS A 937 55.16 66.48 -0.69
C LYS A 937 54.40 65.22 -0.29
N LYS A 938 53.07 65.21 -0.47
CA LYS A 938 52.27 63.97 -0.40
C LYS A 938 52.35 63.23 -1.74
N TRP A 939 52.47 61.91 -1.72
CA TRP A 939 52.33 61.07 -2.91
C TRP A 939 51.81 59.67 -2.58
N GLY A 940 51.49 58.87 -3.61
CA GLY A 940 50.86 57.56 -3.48
C GLY A 940 49.34 57.63 -3.64
N GLY A 941 48.60 56.73 -2.98
CA GLY A 941 47.16 56.64 -3.13
C GLY A 941 46.76 56.21 -4.54
N VAL A 942 47.27 55.06 -4.97
CA VAL A 942 47.10 54.49 -6.30
C VAL A 942 45.72 53.84 -6.43
N ARG A 943 45.10 54.01 -7.61
CA ARG A 943 43.82 53.44 -8.00
C ARG A 943 43.98 52.62 -9.28
N ALA A 944 43.29 51.49 -9.35
CA ALA A 944 43.08 50.71 -10.54
C ALA A 944 41.69 51.05 -11.11
N ASP A 945 41.69 51.78 -12.22
CA ASP A 945 40.53 52.17 -13.02
C ASP A 945 40.47 51.25 -14.26
N GLY A 946 39.57 50.26 -14.27
CA GLY A 946 39.69 49.12 -15.19
C GLY A 946 38.38 48.41 -15.55
N VAL A 947 38.50 47.42 -16.44
CA VAL A 947 37.41 46.55 -16.90
C VAL A 947 37.84 45.10 -16.92
N GLY A 948 36.88 44.19 -16.74
CA GLY A 948 37.11 42.74 -16.78
C GLY A 948 35.99 41.97 -17.49
N LEU A 949 36.37 40.87 -18.14
CA LEU A 949 35.49 39.84 -18.66
C LEU A 949 35.91 38.49 -18.07
N SER A 950 35.00 37.84 -17.34
CA SER A 950 35.11 36.46 -16.89
C SER A 950 34.18 35.56 -17.68
N LEU A 951 34.63 34.34 -17.97
CA LEU A 951 33.89 33.29 -18.68
C LEU A 951 33.93 32.01 -17.85
N SER A 952 32.79 31.30 -17.75
CA SER A 952 32.66 30.05 -16.99
C SER A 952 31.89 28.99 -17.77
N TYR A 953 32.43 27.78 -17.79
CA TYR A 953 31.81 26.58 -18.38
C TYR A 953 31.84 25.48 -17.31
N ASP A 954 30.92 25.56 -16.35
CA ASP A 954 30.57 24.48 -15.44
C ASP A 954 29.38 23.72 -16.02
N LYS A 955 29.52 22.41 -16.21
CA LYS A 955 28.44 21.55 -16.71
C LYS A 955 27.46 21.13 -15.60
N GLY A 956 27.66 21.60 -14.37
CA GLY A 956 26.93 21.18 -13.17
C GLY A 956 27.45 19.86 -12.59
N GLU A 957 27.94 18.94 -13.42
CA GLU A 957 28.55 17.68 -12.99
C GLU A 957 29.99 17.89 -12.44
N ALA A 958 30.89 16.90 -12.52
CA ALA A 958 32.15 16.91 -11.78
C ALA A 958 33.23 17.87 -12.30
N ASN A 959 33.03 18.55 -13.43
CA ASN A 959 34.06 19.35 -14.10
C ASN A 959 33.58 20.77 -14.40
N GLY A 960 34.46 21.76 -14.21
CA GLY A 960 34.27 23.09 -14.76
C GLY A 960 35.59 23.76 -15.15
N VAL A 961 35.52 24.67 -16.12
CA VAL A 961 36.63 25.55 -16.51
C VAL A 961 36.19 27.00 -16.46
N TRP A 962 37.14 27.89 -16.22
CA TRP A 962 36.92 29.33 -16.23
C TRP A 962 38.13 30.09 -16.76
N ALA A 963 37.89 31.30 -17.28
CA ALA A 963 38.89 32.24 -17.73
C ALA A 963 38.50 33.65 -17.31
N SER A 964 39.47 34.54 -17.15
CA SER A 964 39.25 35.96 -16.87
C SER A 964 40.33 36.83 -17.51
N LEU A 965 39.91 37.90 -18.19
CA LEU A 965 40.78 38.93 -18.75
C LEU A 965 40.38 40.28 -18.15
N SER A 966 41.34 41.01 -17.60
CA SER A 966 41.13 42.39 -17.13
C SER A 966 42.24 43.32 -17.58
N GLY A 967 41.91 44.58 -17.82
CA GLY A 967 42.84 45.65 -18.17
C GLY A 967 42.54 46.90 -17.35
N ASP A 968 43.54 47.38 -16.61
CA ASP A 968 43.38 48.42 -15.60
C ASP A 968 44.43 49.54 -15.82
N GLN A 969 43.98 50.80 -15.85
CA GLN A 969 44.84 51.98 -15.72
C GLN A 969 45.18 52.19 -14.24
N LEU A 970 46.43 52.52 -13.95
CA LEU A 970 46.98 52.63 -12.60
C LEU A 970 47.50 54.05 -12.38
N THR A 971 46.71 54.86 -11.68
CA THR A 971 46.97 56.30 -11.47
C THR A 971 47.06 56.62 -9.98
N GLY A 972 47.82 57.64 -9.59
CA GLY A 972 47.98 58.01 -8.17
C GLY A 972 48.42 59.45 -7.98
N LYS A 973 48.25 59.99 -6.77
CA LYS A 973 48.64 61.38 -6.50
C LYS A 973 50.16 61.49 -6.52
N ASN A 974 50.71 62.26 -7.46
CA ASN A 974 52.15 62.45 -7.63
C ASN A 974 52.90 61.10 -7.80
N VAL A 975 52.27 60.16 -8.51
CA VAL A 975 52.84 58.88 -8.96
C VAL A 975 52.84 58.88 -10.48
N GLU A 976 53.86 58.28 -11.10
CA GLU A 976 53.92 58.05 -12.54
C GLU A 976 52.74 57.17 -13.02
N ASP A 977 52.06 57.60 -14.10
CA ASP A 977 50.93 56.82 -14.66
C ASP A 977 51.41 55.48 -15.22
N ASN A 978 50.65 54.41 -14.98
CA ASN A 978 50.98 53.05 -15.39
C ASN A 978 49.71 52.31 -15.84
N TRP A 979 49.85 51.12 -16.42
CA TRP A 979 48.71 50.27 -16.76
C TRP A 979 49.11 48.80 -16.68
N ARG A 980 48.13 47.92 -16.52
CA ARG A 980 48.32 46.47 -16.52
C ARG A 980 47.26 45.71 -17.31
N VAL A 981 47.64 44.55 -17.81
CA VAL A 981 46.72 43.53 -18.31
C VAL A 981 46.96 42.24 -17.52
N ARG A 982 45.89 41.59 -17.08
CA ARG A 982 45.90 40.35 -16.31
C ARG A 982 45.02 39.31 -16.99
N TRP A 983 45.61 38.17 -17.33
CA TRP A 983 44.92 36.96 -17.78
C TRP A 983 44.99 35.90 -16.68
N MET A 984 43.86 35.24 -16.43
CA MET A 984 43.75 34.13 -15.49
C MET A 984 42.92 33.01 -16.11
N THR A 985 43.26 31.76 -15.81
CA THR A 985 42.49 30.58 -16.21
C THR A 985 42.51 29.55 -15.10
N GLY A 986 41.47 28.73 -15.02
CA GLY A 986 41.47 27.57 -14.15
C GLY A 986 40.58 26.43 -14.62
N TYR A 987 40.99 25.22 -14.30
CA TYR A 987 40.19 24.00 -14.36
C TYR A 987 39.99 23.49 -12.93
N TYR A 988 38.80 22.97 -12.62
CA TYR A 988 38.53 22.28 -11.37
C TYR A 988 37.73 20.99 -11.57
N TYR A 989 38.05 20.01 -10.71
CA TYR A 989 37.42 18.72 -10.62
C TYR A 989 36.84 18.50 -9.22
N LYS A 990 35.54 18.20 -9.15
CA LYS A 990 34.76 18.00 -7.92
C LYS A 990 34.87 16.54 -7.45
N VAL A 991 36.04 16.19 -6.88
CA VAL A 991 36.39 14.86 -6.33
C VAL A 991 35.29 14.30 -5.41
N ILE A 992 34.68 15.16 -4.59
CA ILE A 992 33.45 14.87 -3.85
C ILE A 992 32.46 15.99 -4.14
N ASN A 993 31.22 15.65 -4.50
CA ASN A 993 30.15 16.60 -4.76
C ASN A 993 28.84 16.13 -4.09
N GLN A 994 28.81 16.14 -2.75
CA GLN A 994 27.64 15.83 -1.93
C GLN A 994 26.96 17.14 -1.49
N ASN A 995 25.69 17.09 -1.07
CA ASN A 995 24.96 18.31 -0.69
C ASN A 995 25.64 19.07 0.47
N ASN A 996 26.29 18.35 1.39
CA ASN A 996 26.91 18.91 2.60
C ASN A 996 28.45 18.79 2.65
N ARG A 997 29.07 18.16 1.65
CA ARG A 997 30.54 18.01 1.52
C ARG A 997 30.97 18.16 0.07
N ARG A 998 31.87 19.09 -0.20
CA ARG A 998 32.49 19.29 -1.53
C ARG A 998 34.00 19.29 -1.39
N VAL A 999 34.68 18.47 -2.19
CA VAL A 999 36.14 18.45 -2.28
C VAL A 999 36.53 18.68 -3.73
N THR A 1000 37.35 19.69 -3.98
CA THR A 1000 37.84 20.07 -5.31
C THR A 1000 39.36 20.05 -5.38
N ILE A 1001 39.88 19.63 -6.53
CA ILE A 1001 41.26 19.87 -6.95
C ILE A 1001 41.22 20.64 -8.27
N GLY A 1002 42.17 21.54 -8.50
CA GLY A 1002 42.23 22.31 -9.73
C GLY A 1002 43.65 22.61 -10.21
N LEU A 1003 43.72 23.29 -11.34
CA LEU A 1003 44.92 23.85 -11.95
C LEU A 1003 44.62 25.28 -12.36
N ASN A 1004 45.29 26.26 -11.75
CA ASN A 1004 45.12 27.68 -12.04
C ASN A 1004 46.40 28.24 -12.67
N ASN A 1005 46.25 29.05 -13.72
CA ASN A 1005 47.35 29.72 -14.42
C ASN A 1005 47.08 31.22 -14.48
N MET A 1006 48.08 32.05 -14.18
CA MET A 1006 47.97 33.51 -14.24
C MET A 1006 49.13 34.10 -15.04
N ILE A 1007 48.84 35.08 -15.89
CA ILE A 1007 49.81 35.82 -16.70
C ILE A 1007 49.49 37.31 -16.57
N TRP A 1008 50.39 38.10 -15.98
CA TRP A 1008 50.21 39.55 -15.84
C TRP A 1008 51.35 40.31 -16.50
N HIS A 1009 51.03 41.48 -17.05
CA HIS A 1009 51.97 42.45 -17.60
C HIS A 1009 51.61 43.84 -17.10
N TYR A 1010 52.56 44.55 -16.52
CA TYR A 1010 52.48 45.98 -16.21
C TYR A 1010 53.49 46.72 -17.10
N ASP A 1011 53.18 47.90 -17.62
CA ASP A 1011 54.17 48.68 -18.41
C ASP A 1011 55.39 49.02 -17.55
N LYS A 1012 55.18 49.69 -16.42
CA LYS A 1012 56.24 50.25 -15.57
C LYS A 1012 56.33 49.50 -14.24
N ASP A 1013 57.55 49.25 -13.77
CA ASP A 1013 57.80 48.89 -12.38
C ASP A 1013 57.78 50.18 -11.54
N LEU A 1014 56.78 50.29 -10.68
CA LEU A 1014 56.61 51.37 -9.71
C LEU A 1014 56.46 50.79 -8.28
N SER A 1015 57.05 49.61 -8.05
CA SER A 1015 57.08 48.94 -6.75
C SER A 1015 58.01 49.59 -5.73
N GLY A 1016 58.92 50.46 -6.17
CA GLY A 1016 59.72 51.30 -5.29
C GLY A 1016 58.89 52.34 -4.53
N TYR A 1017 59.46 52.84 -3.44
CA TYR A 1017 58.82 53.78 -2.53
C TYR A 1017 59.43 55.19 -2.61
N SER A 1018 60.24 55.48 -3.63
CA SER A 1018 60.74 56.82 -3.93
C SER A 1018 59.60 57.75 -4.39
N LEU A 1019 59.79 59.06 -4.23
CA LEU A 1019 58.82 60.08 -4.67
C LEU A 1019 58.59 59.99 -6.19
N GLY A 1020 57.35 59.73 -6.59
CA GLY A 1020 56.97 59.47 -8.00
C GLY A 1020 56.76 57.99 -8.33
N GLN A 1021 57.24 57.06 -7.51
CA GLN A 1021 56.82 55.64 -7.55
C GLN A 1021 55.70 55.37 -6.55
N GLY A 1022 55.07 54.19 -6.63
CA GLY A 1022 53.77 53.91 -5.99
C GLY A 1022 53.77 52.89 -4.87
N GLY A 1023 54.87 52.17 -4.61
CA GLY A 1023 54.95 51.14 -3.57
C GLY A 1023 54.00 49.95 -3.78
N TYR A 1024 53.75 49.55 -5.04
CA TYR A 1024 52.89 48.41 -5.40
C TYR A 1024 53.54 47.45 -6.40
N TYR A 1025 53.30 46.15 -6.23
CA TYR A 1025 53.88 45.11 -7.09
C TYR A 1025 53.40 45.27 -8.55
N SER A 1026 54.36 45.48 -9.46
CA SER A 1026 54.12 45.89 -10.85
C SER A 1026 55.12 45.30 -11.87
N PRO A 1027 55.25 43.96 -11.93
CA PRO A 1027 56.19 43.28 -12.84
C PRO A 1027 55.79 43.38 -14.32
N GLN A 1028 56.80 43.47 -15.20
CA GLN A 1028 56.61 43.50 -16.66
C GLN A 1028 56.29 42.10 -17.20
N GLU A 1029 56.79 41.06 -16.56
CA GLU A 1029 56.35 39.69 -16.80
C GLU A 1029 56.07 39.03 -15.45
N TYR A 1030 54.84 38.59 -15.23
CA TYR A 1030 54.49 37.66 -14.16
C TYR A 1030 53.79 36.45 -14.75
N LEU A 1031 54.26 35.27 -14.37
CA LEU A 1031 53.70 33.99 -14.77
C LEU A 1031 53.61 33.11 -13.53
N SER A 1032 52.45 32.50 -13.26
CA SER A 1032 52.32 31.52 -12.18
C SER A 1032 51.42 30.36 -12.54
N PHE A 1033 51.80 29.17 -12.07
CA PHE A 1033 51.02 27.93 -12.13
C PHE A 1033 50.78 27.44 -10.71
N ALA A 1034 49.53 27.13 -10.36
CA ALA A 1034 49.13 26.76 -9.01
C ALA A 1034 48.16 25.56 -9.00
N ILE A 1035 48.29 24.71 -7.99
CA ILE A 1035 47.46 23.50 -7.81
C ILE A 1035 46.63 23.67 -6.53
N PRO A 1036 45.45 24.33 -6.59
CA PRO A 1036 44.55 24.44 -5.45
C PRO A 1036 43.88 23.10 -5.13
N VAL A 1037 43.86 22.75 -3.85
CA VAL A 1037 42.98 21.75 -3.24
C VAL A 1037 42.10 22.43 -2.20
N MET A 1038 40.81 22.09 -2.17
CA MET A 1038 39.84 22.67 -1.24
C MET A 1038 38.86 21.62 -0.74
N TRP A 1039 38.55 21.64 0.55
CA TRP A 1039 37.52 20.83 1.21
C TRP A 1039 36.56 21.76 1.94
N ARG A 1040 35.31 21.80 1.45
CA ARG A 1040 34.17 22.51 2.05
C ARG A 1040 33.25 21.48 2.69
N GLU A 1041 32.85 21.69 3.94
CA GLU A 1041 31.88 20.80 4.59
C GLU A 1041 31.02 21.54 5.61
N ARG A 1042 29.76 21.14 5.72
CA ARG A 1042 28.80 21.65 6.70
C ARG A 1042 28.11 20.54 7.47
N THR A 1043 27.72 20.89 8.68
CA THR A 1043 26.85 20.10 9.57
C THR A 1043 25.63 20.97 9.95
N GLU A 1044 24.80 20.52 10.89
CA GLU A 1044 23.64 21.29 11.35
C GLU A 1044 24.00 22.72 11.83
N ASN A 1045 25.12 22.91 12.54
CA ASN A 1045 25.46 24.19 13.18
C ASN A 1045 26.89 24.66 12.93
N TRP A 1046 27.64 24.02 12.03
CA TRP A 1046 28.97 24.44 11.60
C TRP A 1046 29.10 24.38 10.08
N SER A 1047 29.91 25.25 9.52
CA SER A 1047 30.46 25.11 8.16
C SER A 1047 31.91 25.53 8.14
N TRP A 1048 32.72 24.88 7.30
CA TRP A 1048 34.13 25.21 7.15
C TRP A 1048 34.63 25.02 5.72
N GLU A 1049 35.73 25.71 5.41
CA GLU A 1049 36.54 25.51 4.22
C GLU A 1049 38.01 25.39 4.64
N LEU A 1050 38.65 24.30 4.25
CA LEU A 1050 40.11 24.12 4.35
C LEU A 1050 40.67 24.07 2.93
N GLY A 1051 41.60 24.94 2.60
CA GLY A 1051 42.20 25.01 1.28
C GLY A 1051 43.71 25.26 1.33
N ALA A 1052 44.43 24.72 0.36
CA ALA A 1052 45.84 24.99 0.15
C ALA A 1052 46.14 25.01 -1.36
N SER A 1053 47.07 25.86 -1.78
CA SER A 1053 47.49 25.95 -3.17
C SER A 1053 49.01 26.03 -3.24
N GLY A 1054 49.66 24.98 -3.74
CA GLY A 1054 51.09 25.03 -4.05
C GLY A 1054 51.29 25.71 -5.41
N SER A 1055 52.19 26.68 -5.50
CA SER A 1055 52.45 27.43 -6.73
C SER A 1055 53.92 27.46 -7.11
N TRP A 1056 54.19 27.62 -8.41
CA TRP A 1056 55.45 28.11 -8.94
C TRP A 1056 55.18 29.42 -9.68
N SER A 1057 56.04 30.42 -9.48
CA SER A 1057 55.96 31.71 -10.14
C SER A 1057 57.29 32.16 -10.73
N HIS A 1058 57.22 32.95 -11.80
CA HIS A 1058 58.31 33.73 -12.39
C HIS A 1058 57.90 35.20 -12.42
N SER A 1059 58.85 36.08 -12.12
CA SER A 1059 58.70 37.54 -12.15
C SER A 1059 59.89 38.21 -12.82
N ARG A 1060 59.65 39.27 -13.60
CA ARG A 1060 60.67 40.15 -14.17
C ARG A 1060 60.23 41.61 -14.11
N THR A 1061 61.14 42.49 -13.72
CA THR A 1061 60.99 43.96 -13.77
C THR A 1061 62.04 44.58 -14.68
N LYS A 1062 61.73 45.73 -15.28
CA LYS A 1062 62.67 46.55 -16.09
C LYS A 1062 63.34 47.60 -15.21
N THR A 1063 64.59 47.96 -15.50
CA THR A 1063 65.23 49.10 -14.84
C THR A 1063 64.43 50.37 -15.09
N MET A 1064 64.15 51.11 -14.03
CA MET A 1064 63.30 52.31 -14.04
C MET A 1064 64.04 53.48 -13.37
N PRO A 1065 63.78 54.75 -13.79
CA PRO A 1065 64.22 55.91 -13.01
C PRO A 1065 63.67 55.84 -11.59
N ARG A 1066 64.51 56.09 -10.58
CA ARG A 1066 64.06 56.15 -9.19
C ARG A 1066 63.09 57.31 -8.97
N TYR A 1067 63.29 58.39 -9.72
CA TYR A 1067 62.47 59.60 -9.71
C TYR A 1067 61.87 59.84 -11.10
N PRO A 1068 60.78 59.14 -11.48
CA PRO A 1068 60.21 59.29 -12.83
C PRO A 1068 59.63 60.69 -13.08
N LEU A 1069 59.03 61.31 -12.05
CA LEU A 1069 58.42 62.63 -12.12
C LEU A 1069 59.37 63.74 -11.64
N MET A 1070 60.30 64.15 -12.50
CA MET A 1070 61.34 65.16 -12.18
C MET A 1070 60.78 66.52 -11.73
N ASN A 1071 59.56 66.87 -12.12
CA ASN A 1071 58.87 68.09 -11.66
C ASN A 1071 58.51 68.07 -10.16
N LEU A 1072 58.60 66.93 -9.49
CA LEU A 1072 58.48 66.80 -8.03
C LEU A 1072 59.80 67.06 -7.29
N ILE A 1073 60.93 67.04 -7.99
CA ILE A 1073 62.28 67.13 -7.41
C ILE A 1073 62.78 68.58 -7.49
N PRO A 1074 63.39 69.15 -6.42
CA PRO A 1074 64.05 70.44 -6.47
C PRO A 1074 65.09 70.50 -7.60
N THR A 1075 65.19 71.62 -8.31
CA THR A 1075 66.10 71.81 -9.46
C THR A 1075 67.53 71.36 -9.17
N ASP A 1076 68.00 71.69 -7.98
CA ASP A 1076 69.38 71.51 -7.53
C ASP A 1076 69.72 70.04 -7.25
N TRP A 1077 68.69 69.16 -7.20
CA TRP A 1077 68.82 67.70 -7.03
C TRP A 1077 68.47 66.93 -8.31
N GLN A 1078 67.94 67.57 -9.36
CA GLN A 1078 67.44 66.88 -10.56
C GLN A 1078 68.55 66.15 -11.34
N GLU A 1079 69.78 66.66 -11.37
CA GLU A 1079 70.88 65.97 -12.06
C GLU A 1079 71.26 64.65 -11.36
N GLU A 1080 71.25 64.62 -10.03
CA GLU A 1080 71.51 63.39 -9.26
C GLU A 1080 70.31 62.44 -9.33
N ALA A 1081 69.08 62.97 -9.19
CA ALA A 1081 67.85 62.18 -9.35
C ALA A 1081 67.74 61.51 -10.73
N ALA A 1082 68.25 62.14 -11.79
CA ALA A 1082 68.31 61.59 -13.14
C ALA A 1082 69.38 60.49 -13.33
N ARG A 1083 70.37 60.39 -12.43
CA ARG A 1083 71.38 59.32 -12.43
C ARG A 1083 70.94 58.10 -11.60
N GLN A 1084 70.02 58.27 -10.66
CA GLN A 1084 69.55 57.19 -9.80
C GLN A 1084 68.43 56.36 -10.43
N SER A 1085 68.66 55.06 -10.58
CA SER A 1085 67.70 54.06 -11.03
C SER A 1085 67.30 53.08 -9.91
N ASN A 1086 66.19 52.39 -10.12
CA ASN A 1086 65.88 51.12 -9.47
C ASN A 1086 66.13 50.02 -10.53
N ASP A 1087 67.05 49.10 -10.24
CA ASP A 1087 67.51 48.11 -11.22
C ASP A 1087 66.49 47.00 -11.46
N GLY A 1088 66.30 46.63 -12.73
CA GLY A 1088 65.40 45.56 -13.14
C GLY A 1088 65.93 44.19 -12.70
N GLY A 1089 65.07 43.39 -12.09
CA GLY A 1089 65.39 42.05 -11.61
C GLY A 1089 64.63 40.97 -12.36
N SER A 1090 65.02 39.71 -12.15
CA SER A 1090 64.12 38.58 -12.41
C SER A 1090 64.33 37.47 -11.38
N SER A 1091 63.24 36.80 -11.01
CA SER A 1091 63.24 35.72 -10.03
C SER A 1091 62.27 34.63 -10.44
N GLN A 1092 62.47 33.42 -9.94
CA GLN A 1092 61.49 32.33 -10.06
C GLN A 1092 61.60 31.38 -8.87
N GLY A 1093 60.51 30.69 -8.55
CA GLY A 1093 60.52 29.62 -7.56
C GLY A 1093 59.14 29.26 -7.04
N PHE A 1094 59.14 28.35 -6.08
CA PHE A 1094 57.90 27.89 -5.45
C PHE A 1094 57.44 28.81 -4.33
N GLY A 1095 56.13 28.86 -4.14
CA GLY A 1095 55.41 29.49 -3.04
C GLY A 1095 54.16 28.67 -2.70
N TYR A 1096 53.35 29.15 -1.75
CA TYR A 1096 52.06 28.54 -1.45
C TYR A 1096 51.06 29.54 -0.87
N THR A 1097 49.78 29.17 -0.90
CA THR A 1097 48.73 29.78 -0.09
C THR A 1097 48.05 28.72 0.76
N ALA A 1098 47.55 29.08 1.95
CA ALA A 1098 46.81 28.18 2.81
C ALA A 1098 45.71 28.93 3.59
N ARG A 1099 44.47 28.45 3.47
CA ARG A 1099 43.27 29.10 4.03
C ARG A 1099 42.43 28.16 4.87
N ALA A 1100 41.92 28.68 5.97
CA ALA A 1100 41.00 27.98 6.86
C ALA A 1100 39.89 28.93 7.29
N LEU A 1101 38.65 28.64 6.87
CA LEU A 1101 37.43 29.37 7.26
C LEU A 1101 36.58 28.45 8.14
N LEU A 1102 35.98 29.00 9.19
CA LEU A 1102 35.10 28.27 10.11
C LEU A 1102 33.98 29.20 10.59
N GLU A 1103 32.73 28.79 10.43
CA GLU A 1103 31.55 29.48 10.95
C GLU A 1103 30.68 28.54 11.79
N ARG A 1104 30.12 29.07 12.88
CA ARG A 1104 29.19 28.40 13.78
C ARG A 1104 27.90 29.17 13.95
N ARG A 1105 26.77 28.49 13.82
CA ARG A 1105 25.48 28.95 14.33
C ARG A 1105 25.41 28.78 15.85
N VAL A 1106 25.27 29.89 16.57
CA VAL A 1106 25.14 29.95 18.04
C VAL A 1106 23.67 29.88 18.45
N THR A 1107 22.83 30.66 17.79
CA THR A 1107 21.35 30.58 17.84
C THR A 1107 20.80 30.81 16.44
N SER A 1108 19.48 30.79 16.25
CA SER A 1108 18.84 31.13 14.97
C SER A 1108 19.26 32.52 14.44
N ASN A 1109 19.52 33.48 15.33
CA ASN A 1109 19.91 34.84 14.98
C ASN A 1109 21.42 35.07 14.96
N TRP A 1110 22.20 34.33 15.74
CA TRP A 1110 23.63 34.62 15.95
C TRP A 1110 24.55 33.60 15.30
N PHE A 1111 25.42 34.07 14.41
CA PHE A 1111 26.47 33.32 13.74
C PHE A 1111 27.83 33.95 14.10
N VAL A 1112 28.83 33.13 14.38
CA VAL A 1112 30.21 33.60 14.64
C VAL A 1112 31.16 32.85 13.73
N GLY A 1113 32.16 33.53 13.20
CA GLY A 1113 33.13 32.92 12.30
C GLY A 1113 34.53 33.51 12.40
N THR A 1114 35.47 32.80 11.79
CA THR A 1114 36.87 33.18 11.70
C THR A 1114 37.44 32.72 10.37
N ALA A 1115 38.44 33.43 9.86
CA ALA A 1115 39.27 32.95 8.78
C ALA A 1115 40.75 33.27 9.03
N ILE A 1116 41.60 32.37 8.54
CA ILE A 1116 43.03 32.59 8.34
C ILE A 1116 43.28 32.44 6.82
N ASP A 1117 44.01 33.38 6.23
CA ASP A 1117 44.53 33.27 4.87
C ASP A 1117 46.03 33.59 4.87
N ILE A 1118 46.85 32.56 4.64
CA ILE A 1118 48.31 32.63 4.65
C ILE A 1118 48.78 32.78 3.22
N GLN A 1119 49.35 33.94 2.91
CA GLN A 1119 49.90 34.27 1.59
C GLN A 1119 51.44 34.15 1.63
N GLN A 1120 51.98 33.18 0.88
CA GLN A 1120 53.41 32.91 0.72
C GLN A 1120 53.76 32.62 -0.75
N ALA A 1121 53.01 33.20 -1.69
CA ALA A 1121 53.11 32.96 -3.13
C ALA A 1121 54.18 33.80 -3.86
N LYS A 1122 54.87 34.72 -3.15
CA LYS A 1122 55.92 35.64 -3.65
C LYS A 1122 55.41 36.69 -4.65
N ASP A 1123 54.12 36.99 -4.59
CA ASP A 1123 53.41 38.07 -5.28
C ASP A 1123 53.16 39.30 -4.39
N TYR A 1124 53.73 39.33 -3.19
CA TYR A 1124 53.65 40.40 -2.19
C TYR A 1124 52.22 40.66 -1.64
N ALA A 1125 51.30 39.69 -1.77
CA ALA A 1125 50.02 39.73 -1.08
C ALA A 1125 50.19 39.64 0.46
N PRO A 1126 49.45 40.44 1.25
CA PRO A 1126 49.45 40.32 2.71
C PRO A 1126 48.74 39.03 3.17
N SER A 1127 49.09 38.55 4.36
CA SER A 1127 48.31 37.49 5.04
C SER A 1127 47.25 38.11 5.96
N HIS A 1128 46.13 37.42 6.17
CA HIS A 1128 44.95 37.91 6.90
C HIS A 1128 44.55 36.96 8.05
N PHE A 1129 44.05 37.52 9.14
CA PHE A 1129 43.40 36.79 10.24
C PHE A 1129 42.19 37.59 10.74
N LEU A 1130 41.00 37.05 10.53
CA LEU A 1130 39.74 37.73 10.81
C LEU A 1130 38.82 36.96 11.76
N LEU A 1131 37.98 37.73 12.46
CA LEU A 1131 36.94 37.28 13.39
C LEU A 1131 35.67 38.09 13.14
N TYR A 1132 34.54 37.41 12.93
CA TYR A 1132 33.24 38.06 12.71
C TYR A 1132 32.10 37.52 13.56
N VAL A 1133 31.12 38.37 13.77
CA VAL A 1133 29.79 38.03 14.27
C VAL A 1133 28.74 38.58 13.32
N ARG A 1134 27.79 37.73 12.92
CA ARG A 1134 26.66 38.06 12.07
C ARG A 1134 25.36 37.85 12.85
N TYR A 1135 24.53 38.87 12.84
CA TYR A 1135 23.16 38.86 13.33
C TYR A 1135 22.19 38.73 12.15
N SER A 1136 21.28 37.76 12.21
CA SER A 1136 20.11 37.58 11.34
C SER A 1136 18.88 38.06 12.11
N ALA A 1137 18.13 38.99 11.55
CA ALA A 1137 16.98 39.59 12.25
C ALA A 1137 15.76 38.66 12.28
N ALA A 1138 15.49 37.94 11.18
CA ALA A 1138 14.32 37.08 11.05
C ALA A 1138 14.52 35.67 11.65
N GLY A 1139 15.77 35.22 11.76
CA GLY A 1139 16.18 33.93 12.32
C GLY A 1139 16.34 32.83 11.26
N TRP A 1140 17.52 32.23 11.18
CA TRP A 1140 17.84 31.19 10.20
C TRP A 1140 18.18 29.85 10.86
N GLN A 1141 17.33 28.84 10.65
CA GLN A 1141 17.54 27.44 11.04
C GLN A 1141 17.76 26.49 9.84
N GLY A 1142 17.74 26.99 8.60
CA GLY A 1142 18.07 26.21 7.40
C GLY A 1142 19.56 25.88 7.28
N ASP A 1143 20.01 25.43 6.10
CA ASP A 1143 21.40 25.01 5.91
C ASP A 1143 22.43 26.13 6.15
N MET A 1144 23.60 25.78 6.69
CA MET A 1144 24.76 26.69 6.77
C MET A 1144 25.30 27.03 5.38
N ASP A 1145 25.92 28.20 5.23
CA ASP A 1145 26.61 28.64 4.01
C ASP A 1145 27.76 27.67 3.66
N LEU A 1146 28.03 27.41 2.37
CA LEU A 1146 29.02 26.41 1.95
C LEU A 1146 29.81 26.89 0.71
N PRO A 1147 30.93 27.63 0.88
CA PRO A 1147 31.66 27.86 2.13
C PRO A 1147 31.06 28.98 3.00
N PRO A 1148 31.53 29.16 4.25
CA PRO A 1148 31.31 30.39 5.01
C PRO A 1148 31.63 31.66 4.22
N GLN A 1149 30.89 32.73 4.48
CA GLN A 1149 31.04 34.03 3.84
C GLN A 1149 31.47 35.09 4.87
N PRO A 1150 32.78 35.30 5.14
CA PRO A 1150 33.25 36.48 5.86
C PRO A 1150 32.98 37.75 5.05
N LEU A 1151 33.18 38.92 5.65
CA LEU A 1151 33.29 40.15 4.89
C LEU A 1151 34.63 40.17 4.14
N ILE A 1152 34.66 40.89 3.01
CA ILE A 1152 35.91 41.29 2.35
C ILE A 1152 36.12 42.78 2.63
N PRO A 1153 37.32 43.23 3.05
CA PRO A 1153 37.65 44.65 3.18
C PRO A 1153 37.31 45.41 1.89
N TYR A 1154 36.68 46.58 2.00
CA TYR A 1154 36.17 47.31 0.83
C TYR A 1154 37.28 47.80 -0.13
N ALA A 1155 38.54 47.74 0.30
CA ALA A 1155 39.71 47.99 -0.53
C ALA A 1155 39.98 46.88 -1.57
N ASP A 1156 39.53 45.64 -1.30
CA ASP A 1156 39.96 44.42 -1.99
C ASP A 1156 38.82 43.76 -2.80
N TRP A 1157 37.85 44.57 -3.25
CA TRP A 1157 36.62 44.16 -3.96
C TRP A 1157 36.75 44.07 -5.49
#